data_AF-A0A4P5SYJ8-F1
#
_entry.id   AF-A0A4P5SYJ8-F1
#
_cell.length_a   1.000
_cell.length_b   1.000
_cell.length_c   1.000
_cell.angle_alpha   90.00
_cell.angle_beta   90.00
_cell.angle_gamma   90.00
#
_symmetry.space_group_name_H-M   'P 1'
#
loop_
_entity.id
_entity.type
_entity.pdbx_description
1 polymer ?
#
loop_
_entity_poly.entity_id
_entity_poly.type
_entity_poly.pdbx_seq_one_letter_code
_entity_poly.pdbx_strand_id
1 'polypeptide(L)'
;MRRLWAVIFVLWGAFTLSGAVQAQKGRELFSKDSVRIYKDRYGVPSIVAKDLRAAMYGLGYATGTDLPLDTATFYKRGRGRNAEIFGKRALLQDAFIRSIGVEENAKNALERLPAKLAEYLKAYCAGVNRAFSEQKGSLPDWVEPIDEIDVLCFAQTINLVFPLMELQEELTAGTGSNQFAVAPKRSADGHPILSADPHLDIGGFFVWYEFALYTPELSVRGVTFPGAPFVGMGHNDKLAWCITNNNPALYSFYKYESRTRETKQYNYHGEWRNFTSETYQLRSRDNGVLTTVSQTMLKTAWGPVIPFKGMALSLAIPDPVNTLKQGFQMMTAHNVTDFQNALSLRGLSMWNFVFADVGGNISYQYNANVPRRDPSLNWVKPVSGSLPNTRWLAPHLLSELPHILNPESGLLVNCNSAPWLTSMDDSIPAKGWAEYITSYGHTTRYDRLSELIKGDSELTPQKAMRYATDTLVPYSATVVDALKNAVRQTKNSDPLVLEAVAALSKWDKRSDITSRGGVPYTFWLSLDKRVTHPLALKAVRHDVWNPKENAQALEALKKAAETVKKEFGDLRVEWGKFHYLERGKKEVPCSGYGYVWNGDAAVVPDSGQIGADKRMRVNFGSSFRMIAHLKPEGVESWTILPYGNSGNPKSPHFSDQMEQYGRGQYKPTHFGLKNAIRYSTEVKEIPFAQPSAVKILLKGGLVIDGTGKRGVAEDVRIEGGRIVAIGHLTPIPSEKVVEATGLVIAPGFLDAHSHADGGIFANPMAETQIRQGITTAIVGQDGGSHLPLSEWFQKIKENPIAMNMASFVGHGTIRQQVVGTDDRPATPAEVVKMQALVAQEMEAGALGLSSGLEYVPGRYGNTEELIALAKTAGERGGIYISHVRNEDNTAFEAFDELIRIARRAHIPAQISHIKLGSSKVWDKANAVLQKMSVARKEGLDITADVYPYTYWQSTVRVLIAT
;
A
#
# COMPACT_ATOMS: atom_id res chain seq x y z
N MET A 1 33.44 36.56 -50.90
CA MET A 1 33.40 36.30 -49.44
C MET A 1 32.17 36.87 -48.74
N ARG A 2 31.77 38.14 -48.91
CA ARG A 2 30.60 38.72 -48.19
C ARG A 2 29.22 38.07 -48.48
N ARG A 3 29.00 37.47 -49.66
CA ARG A 3 27.74 36.75 -49.97
C ARG A 3 27.66 35.33 -49.39
N LEU A 4 28.80 34.71 -49.04
CA LEU A 4 28.84 33.37 -48.45
C LEU A 4 28.55 33.40 -46.94
N TRP A 5 28.99 34.47 -46.26
CA TRP A 5 28.70 34.69 -44.84
C TRP A 5 27.23 35.06 -44.56
N ALA A 6 26.56 35.73 -45.49
CA ALA A 6 25.14 36.08 -45.34
C ALA A 6 24.21 34.85 -45.43
N VAL A 7 24.54 33.85 -46.27
CA VAL A 7 23.75 32.61 -46.40
C VAL A 7 23.98 31.70 -45.20
N ILE A 8 25.19 31.66 -44.64
CA ILE A 8 25.49 30.88 -43.43
C ILE A 8 24.80 31.50 -42.20
N PHE A 9 24.75 32.82 -42.05
CA PHE A 9 24.03 33.47 -40.94
C PHE A 9 22.50 33.32 -41.02
N VAL A 10 21.91 33.31 -42.21
CA VAL A 10 20.46 33.09 -42.39
C VAL A 10 20.09 31.62 -42.13
N LEU A 11 20.95 30.66 -42.49
CA LEU A 11 20.74 29.24 -42.20
C LEU A 11 21.00 28.88 -40.73
N TRP A 12 21.97 29.51 -40.07
CA TRP A 12 22.18 29.35 -38.62
C TRP A 12 21.08 30.04 -37.81
N GLY A 13 20.66 31.25 -38.21
CA GLY A 13 19.53 31.96 -37.62
C GLY A 13 18.20 31.21 -37.72
N ALA A 14 17.95 30.52 -38.85
CA ALA A 14 16.77 29.68 -39.03
C ALA A 14 16.81 28.38 -38.20
N PHE A 15 18.00 27.80 -37.96
CA PHE A 15 18.18 26.64 -37.08
C PHE A 15 18.12 26.99 -35.59
N THR A 16 18.61 28.17 -35.19
CA THR A 16 18.51 28.65 -33.80
C THR A 16 17.11 29.17 -33.47
N LEU A 17 16.41 29.81 -34.41
CA LEU A 17 15.00 30.19 -34.20
C LEU A 17 14.06 28.98 -34.25
N SER A 18 14.29 27.94 -35.08
CA SER A 18 13.45 26.74 -35.05
C SER A 18 13.67 25.92 -33.77
N GLY A 19 14.92 25.79 -33.30
CA GLY A 19 15.24 25.15 -32.01
C GLY A 19 14.67 25.91 -30.80
N ALA A 20 14.76 27.25 -30.80
CA ALA A 20 14.19 28.09 -29.74
C ALA A 20 12.65 28.12 -29.77
N VAL A 21 12.02 28.17 -30.95
CA VAL A 21 10.54 28.10 -31.10
C VAL A 21 10.01 26.71 -30.76
N GLN A 22 10.76 25.63 -31.04
CA GLN A 22 10.38 24.27 -30.66
C GLN A 22 10.57 24.00 -29.16
N ALA A 23 11.61 24.57 -28.54
CA ALA A 23 11.79 24.57 -27.09
C ALA A 23 10.76 25.46 -26.36
N GLN A 24 10.34 26.58 -26.96
CA GLN A 24 9.29 27.45 -26.45
C GLN A 24 7.89 26.80 -26.57
N LYS A 25 7.60 26.11 -27.69
CA LYS A 25 6.41 25.24 -27.83
C LYS A 25 6.43 24.01 -26.91
N GLY A 26 7.61 23.45 -26.61
CA GLY A 26 7.78 22.38 -25.63
C GLY A 26 7.45 22.82 -24.20
N ARG A 27 7.73 24.09 -23.85
CA ARG A 27 7.36 24.70 -22.56
C ARG A 27 5.87 25.03 -22.45
N GLU A 28 5.16 25.23 -23.56
CA GLU A 28 3.69 25.39 -23.58
C GLU A 28 2.94 24.05 -23.41
N LEU A 29 3.58 22.89 -23.61
CA LEU A 29 2.96 21.57 -23.47
C LEU A 29 2.82 21.10 -22.02
N PHE A 30 3.60 21.67 -21.10
CA PHE A 30 3.54 21.36 -19.67
C PHE A 30 3.07 22.60 -18.92
N SER A 31 1.77 22.64 -18.60
CA SER A 31 1.20 23.77 -17.88
C SER A 31 1.77 23.87 -16.46
N LYS A 32 1.96 25.11 -15.98
CA LYS A 32 2.39 25.38 -14.61
C LYS A 32 1.28 25.16 -13.59
N ASP A 33 0.04 25.41 -14.01
CA ASP A 33 -1.13 25.56 -13.12
C ASP A 33 -2.22 24.52 -13.40
N SER A 34 -1.97 23.60 -14.34
CA SER A 34 -2.91 22.55 -14.72
C SER A 34 -2.21 21.26 -15.15
N VAL A 35 -2.99 20.18 -15.13
CA VAL A 35 -2.63 18.88 -15.69
C VAL A 35 -3.52 18.63 -16.89
N ARG A 36 -2.94 18.14 -18.00
CA ARG A 36 -3.71 17.73 -19.18
C ARG A 36 -3.81 16.22 -19.27
N ILE A 37 -4.99 15.70 -19.52
CA ILE A 37 -5.27 14.29 -19.68
C ILE A 37 -5.77 14.10 -21.11
N TYR A 38 -4.99 13.38 -21.92
CA TYR A 38 -5.34 12.99 -23.27
C TYR A 38 -5.84 11.55 -23.24
N LYS A 39 -7.12 11.31 -23.52
CA LYS A 39 -7.66 9.95 -23.60
C LYS A 39 -7.66 9.46 -25.04
N ASP A 40 -7.13 8.25 -25.25
CA ASP A 40 -7.20 7.58 -26.55
C ASP A 40 -8.60 7.00 -26.81
N ARG A 41 -8.78 6.38 -27.99
CA ARG A 41 -10.07 5.80 -28.40
C ARG A 41 -10.62 4.69 -27.47
N TYR A 42 -9.79 4.17 -26.57
CA TYR A 42 -10.14 3.14 -25.58
C TYR A 42 -10.28 3.71 -24.16
N GLY A 43 -10.24 5.04 -24.03
CA GLY A 43 -10.35 5.72 -22.75
C GLY A 43 -9.09 5.61 -21.90
N VAL A 44 -7.94 5.23 -22.47
CA VAL A 44 -6.68 5.15 -21.71
C VAL A 44 -6.11 6.56 -21.55
N PRO A 45 -5.97 7.07 -20.31
CA PRO A 45 -5.46 8.41 -20.08
C PRO A 45 -3.94 8.48 -20.23
N SER A 46 -3.49 9.46 -20.99
CA SER A 46 -2.12 9.96 -21.01
C SER A 46 -2.08 11.28 -20.23
N ILE A 47 -1.51 11.24 -19.02
CA ILE A 47 -1.43 12.36 -18.10
C ILE A 47 -0.14 13.15 -18.38
N VAL A 48 -0.29 14.38 -18.83
CA VAL A 48 0.80 15.29 -19.19
C VAL A 48 0.89 16.39 -18.13
N ALA A 49 2.01 16.44 -17.44
CA ALA A 49 2.21 17.32 -16.30
C ALA A 49 3.67 17.81 -16.20
N LYS A 50 3.88 18.97 -15.58
CA LYS A 50 5.21 19.60 -15.49
C LYS A 50 6.22 18.84 -14.63
N ASP A 51 5.73 18.04 -13.68
CA ASP A 51 6.53 17.27 -12.74
C ASP A 51 5.71 16.07 -12.24
N LEU A 52 6.39 15.15 -11.56
CA LEU A 52 5.76 13.92 -11.06
C LEU A 52 4.68 14.20 -10.01
N ARG A 53 4.78 15.28 -9.23
CA ARG A 53 3.77 15.64 -8.23
C ARG A 53 2.45 16.01 -8.90
N ALA A 54 2.50 16.85 -9.92
CA ALA A 54 1.33 17.19 -10.75
C ALA A 54 0.81 15.95 -11.51
N ALA A 55 1.69 15.09 -12.00
CA ALA A 55 1.29 13.83 -12.64
C ALA A 55 0.53 12.91 -11.68
N MET A 56 0.92 12.83 -10.40
CA MET A 56 0.19 12.05 -9.38
C MET A 56 -1.21 12.59 -9.12
N TYR A 57 -1.38 13.92 -9.10
CA TYR A 57 -2.72 14.52 -9.04
C TYR A 57 -3.58 14.15 -10.24
N GLY A 58 -3.01 14.22 -11.46
CA GLY A 58 -3.69 13.79 -12.68
C GLY A 58 -4.05 12.30 -12.67
N LEU A 59 -3.14 11.44 -12.19
CA LEU A 59 -3.38 10.01 -12.07
C LEU A 59 -4.51 9.73 -11.08
N GLY A 60 -4.46 10.31 -9.88
CA GLY A 60 -5.53 10.17 -8.89
C GLY A 60 -6.88 10.62 -9.43
N TYR A 61 -6.91 11.75 -10.15
CA TYR A 61 -8.14 12.24 -10.80
C TYR A 61 -8.65 11.27 -11.87
N ALA A 62 -7.77 10.77 -12.75
CA ALA A 62 -8.14 9.85 -13.82
C ALA A 62 -8.70 8.55 -13.24
N THR A 63 -7.98 7.93 -12.30
CA THR A 63 -8.40 6.70 -11.63
C THR A 63 -9.73 6.88 -10.88
N GLY A 64 -9.90 7.99 -10.15
CA GLY A 64 -11.16 8.30 -9.48
C GLY A 64 -12.32 8.63 -10.42
N THR A 65 -12.04 9.04 -11.66
CA THR A 65 -13.05 9.28 -12.70
C THR A 65 -13.48 7.98 -13.36
N ASP A 66 -12.53 7.14 -13.74
CA ASP A 66 -12.79 5.95 -14.56
C ASP A 66 -13.17 4.72 -13.73
N LEU A 67 -12.64 4.60 -12.50
CA LEU A 67 -12.82 3.46 -11.59
C LEU A 67 -13.15 3.89 -10.14
N PRO A 68 -14.17 4.74 -9.90
CA PRO A 68 -14.44 5.28 -8.57
C PRO A 68 -14.80 4.21 -7.53
N LEU A 69 -15.61 3.22 -7.91
CA LEU A 69 -16.09 2.18 -6.99
C LEU A 69 -14.98 1.20 -6.62
N ASP A 70 -14.16 0.78 -7.58
CA ASP A 70 -13.01 -0.10 -7.35
C ASP A 70 -12.00 0.60 -6.42
N THR A 71 -11.66 1.86 -6.72
CA THR A 71 -10.75 2.68 -5.92
C THR A 71 -11.23 2.82 -4.48
N ALA A 72 -12.49 3.22 -4.26
CA ALA A 72 -13.04 3.39 -2.92
C ALA A 72 -13.14 2.06 -2.15
N THR A 73 -13.48 0.96 -2.85
CA THR A 73 -13.54 -0.38 -2.26
C THR A 73 -12.17 -0.84 -1.79
N PHE A 74 -11.11 -0.61 -2.59
CA PHE A 74 -9.76 -1.06 -2.25
C PHE A 74 -9.20 -0.32 -1.03
N TYR A 75 -9.48 0.97 -0.87
CA TYR A 75 -9.11 1.72 0.32
C TYR A 75 -9.88 1.29 1.57
N LYS A 76 -11.20 1.08 1.48
CA LYS A 76 -11.96 0.52 2.61
C LYS A 76 -11.47 -0.88 2.98
N ARG A 77 -11.10 -1.71 2.00
CA ARG A 77 -10.46 -3.01 2.27
C ARG A 77 -9.14 -2.84 3.01
N GLY A 78 -8.30 -1.89 2.59
CA GLY A 78 -7.06 -1.50 3.25
C GLY A 78 -7.24 -1.18 4.73
N ARG A 79 -8.30 -0.45 5.07
CA ARG A 79 -8.66 -0.05 6.45
C ARG A 79 -9.38 -1.12 7.27
N GLY A 80 -9.69 -2.29 6.70
CA GLY A 80 -10.60 -3.24 7.33
C GLY A 80 -11.98 -2.63 7.58
N ARG A 81 -12.61 -2.13 6.51
CA ARG A 81 -13.95 -1.52 6.47
C ARG A 81 -14.83 -2.10 5.34
N ASN A 82 -14.55 -3.30 4.86
CA ASN A 82 -15.34 -3.98 3.81
C ASN A 82 -16.79 -4.25 4.25
N ALA A 83 -17.07 -4.45 5.53
CA ALA A 83 -18.42 -4.68 6.04
C ALA A 83 -19.35 -3.47 5.82
N GLU A 84 -18.81 -2.26 5.63
CA GLU A 84 -19.59 -1.08 5.26
C GLU A 84 -20.14 -1.16 3.83
N ILE A 85 -19.56 -2.03 2.98
CA ILE A 85 -19.98 -2.27 1.59
C ILE A 85 -20.74 -3.61 1.48
N PHE A 86 -20.18 -4.67 2.08
CA PHE A 86 -20.61 -6.04 1.86
C PHE A 86 -21.42 -6.64 3.01
N GLY A 87 -21.67 -5.87 4.07
CA GLY A 87 -22.43 -6.30 5.25
C GLY A 87 -21.70 -7.31 6.13
N LYS A 88 -22.46 -8.01 6.97
CA LYS A 88 -21.92 -8.86 8.05
C LYS A 88 -20.91 -9.92 7.61
N ARG A 89 -21.00 -10.43 6.37
CA ARG A 89 -20.08 -11.43 5.83
C ARG A 89 -18.62 -10.97 5.79
N ALA A 90 -18.36 -9.66 5.80
CA ALA A 90 -17.00 -9.11 5.79
C ALA A 90 -16.47 -8.71 7.18
N LEU A 91 -17.27 -8.81 8.25
CA LEU A 91 -16.84 -8.40 9.60
C LEU A 91 -15.60 -9.16 10.10
N LEU A 92 -15.55 -10.47 9.84
CA LEU A 92 -14.40 -11.28 10.24
C LEU A 92 -13.14 -10.88 9.47
N GLN A 93 -13.27 -10.56 8.18
CA GLN A 93 -12.16 -10.08 7.35
C GLN A 93 -11.66 -8.73 7.86
N ASP A 94 -12.58 -7.80 8.17
CA ASP A 94 -12.25 -6.48 8.70
C ASP A 94 -11.52 -6.57 10.05
N ALA A 95 -12.05 -7.38 10.98
CA ALA A 95 -11.41 -7.63 12.27
C ALA A 95 -10.02 -8.23 12.08
N PHE A 96 -9.86 -9.15 11.14
CA PHE A 96 -8.58 -9.77 10.84
C PHE A 96 -7.56 -8.77 10.30
N ILE A 97 -7.94 -7.95 9.31
CA ILE A 97 -7.09 -6.88 8.75
C ILE A 97 -6.67 -5.87 9.82
N ARG A 98 -7.58 -5.50 10.74
CA ARG A 98 -7.22 -4.64 11.87
C ARG A 98 -6.28 -5.34 12.86
N SER A 99 -6.48 -6.65 13.08
CA SER A 99 -5.65 -7.42 14.01
C SER A 99 -4.20 -7.60 13.58
N ILE A 100 -3.91 -7.59 12.28
CA ILE A 100 -2.53 -7.61 11.78
C ILE A 100 -1.85 -6.23 11.84
N GLY A 101 -2.58 -5.17 12.20
CA GLY A 101 -2.02 -3.83 12.43
C GLY A 101 -1.81 -2.95 11.19
N VAL A 102 -2.49 -3.23 10.06
CA VAL A 102 -2.29 -2.49 8.80
C VAL A 102 -2.39 -0.97 8.97
N GLU A 103 -3.45 -0.49 9.63
CA GLU A 103 -3.69 0.94 9.81
C GLU A 103 -2.67 1.59 10.75
N GLU A 104 -2.31 0.90 11.83
CA GLU A 104 -1.30 1.38 12.77
C GLU A 104 0.08 1.50 12.11
N ASN A 105 0.46 0.49 11.33
CA ASN A 105 1.68 0.52 10.52
C ASN A 105 1.66 1.65 9.50
N ALA A 106 0.49 1.96 8.92
CA ALA A 106 0.34 3.06 7.97
C ALA A 106 0.50 4.44 8.65
N LYS A 107 -0.03 4.63 9.86
CA LYS A 107 0.16 5.85 10.66
C LYS A 107 1.64 6.06 11.00
N ASN A 108 2.28 5.04 11.53
CA ASN A 108 3.72 5.06 11.84
C ASN A 108 4.58 5.26 10.57
N ALA A 109 4.14 4.75 9.42
CA ALA A 109 4.81 4.97 8.14
C ALA A 109 4.69 6.41 7.63
N LEU A 110 3.55 7.07 7.85
CA LEU A 110 3.32 8.45 7.43
C LEU A 110 4.28 9.42 8.14
N GLU A 111 4.53 9.21 9.44
CA GLU A 111 5.43 10.06 10.24
C GLU A 111 6.88 10.08 9.73
N ARG A 112 7.33 8.97 9.13
CA ARG A 112 8.69 8.79 8.60
C ARG A 112 8.76 8.79 7.07
N LEU A 113 7.67 9.12 6.39
CA LEU A 113 7.60 9.12 4.93
C LEU A 113 8.51 10.24 4.39
N PRO A 114 9.40 9.97 3.41
CA PRO A 114 10.22 11.02 2.80
C PRO A 114 9.35 12.15 2.24
N ALA A 115 9.74 13.41 2.47
CA ALA A 115 8.92 14.58 2.13
C ALA A 115 8.41 14.57 0.68
N LYS A 116 9.27 14.21 -0.28
CA LYS A 116 8.91 14.11 -1.70
C LYS A 116 7.82 13.06 -1.97
N LEU A 117 7.87 11.91 -1.29
CA LEU A 117 6.82 10.89 -1.40
C LEU A 117 5.53 11.32 -0.72
N ALA A 118 5.60 12.00 0.43
CA ALA A 118 4.42 12.56 1.09
C ALA A 118 3.68 13.56 0.19
N GLU A 119 4.42 14.42 -0.54
CA GLU A 119 3.83 15.33 -1.52
C GLU A 119 3.14 14.61 -2.69
N TYR A 120 3.71 13.50 -3.14
CA TYR A 120 3.13 12.68 -4.22
C TYR A 120 1.82 12.02 -3.77
N LEU A 121 1.79 11.47 -2.56
CA LEU A 121 0.57 10.88 -1.99
C LEU A 121 -0.52 11.94 -1.79
N LYS A 122 -0.18 13.09 -1.20
CA LYS A 122 -1.10 14.23 -1.05
C LYS A 122 -1.71 14.65 -2.37
N ALA A 123 -0.87 14.78 -3.41
CA ALA A 123 -1.33 15.15 -4.75
C ALA A 123 -2.26 14.08 -5.33
N TYR A 124 -1.90 12.80 -5.22
CA TYR A 124 -2.74 11.69 -5.67
C TYR A 124 -4.11 11.68 -4.97
N CYS A 125 -4.14 11.76 -3.64
CA CYS A 125 -5.38 11.77 -2.85
C CYS A 125 -6.25 12.98 -3.21
N ALA A 126 -5.66 14.16 -3.38
CA ALA A 126 -6.39 15.35 -3.83
C ALA A 126 -7.02 15.16 -5.23
N GLY A 127 -6.34 14.46 -6.13
CA GLY A 127 -6.88 14.10 -7.44
C GLY A 127 -8.10 13.18 -7.34
N VAL A 128 -7.97 12.08 -6.57
CA VAL A 128 -9.08 11.14 -6.34
C VAL A 128 -10.27 11.84 -5.69
N ASN A 129 -10.04 12.62 -4.63
CA ASN A 129 -11.09 13.30 -3.87
C ASN A 129 -11.86 14.31 -4.73
N ARG A 130 -11.16 15.01 -5.62
CA ARG A 130 -11.81 15.88 -6.59
C ARG A 130 -12.71 15.08 -7.53
N ALA A 131 -12.23 13.97 -8.08
CA ALA A 131 -13.01 13.12 -8.97
C ALA A 131 -14.24 12.50 -8.26
N PHE A 132 -14.12 12.12 -6.99
CA PHE A 132 -15.25 11.67 -6.18
C PHE A 132 -16.26 12.79 -5.94
N SER A 133 -15.79 13.99 -5.59
CA SER A 133 -16.65 15.16 -5.35
C SER A 133 -17.45 15.54 -6.60
N GLU A 134 -16.82 15.56 -7.77
CA GLU A 134 -17.48 15.89 -9.05
C GLU A 134 -18.53 14.83 -9.45
N GLN A 135 -18.44 13.60 -8.91
CA GLN A 135 -19.37 12.49 -9.17
C GLN A 135 -20.29 12.16 -7.99
N LYS A 136 -20.33 12.99 -6.93
CA LYS A 136 -21.03 12.67 -5.68
C LYS A 136 -22.50 12.29 -5.87
N GLY A 137 -23.19 12.86 -6.87
CA GLY A 137 -24.58 12.55 -7.17
C GLY A 137 -24.82 11.21 -7.90
N SER A 138 -23.78 10.61 -8.49
CA SER A 138 -23.85 9.31 -9.17
C SER A 138 -23.18 8.16 -8.40
N LEU A 139 -22.43 8.47 -7.34
CA LEU A 139 -21.76 7.49 -6.51
C LEU A 139 -22.60 7.11 -5.28
N PRO A 140 -22.49 5.87 -4.79
CA PRO A 140 -23.09 5.48 -3.51
C PRO A 140 -22.60 6.34 -2.35
N ASP A 141 -23.46 6.50 -1.33
CA ASP A 141 -23.21 7.27 -0.11
C ASP A 141 -22.02 6.78 0.72
N TRP A 142 -21.62 5.52 0.55
CA TRP A 142 -20.45 4.94 1.23
C TRP A 142 -19.12 5.36 0.62
N VAL A 143 -19.10 5.99 -0.56
CA VAL A 143 -17.87 6.53 -1.16
C VAL A 143 -17.49 7.82 -0.44
N GLU A 144 -16.33 7.80 0.21
CA GLU A 144 -15.81 8.89 1.07
C GLU A 144 -14.51 9.45 0.47
N PRO A 145 -14.15 10.71 0.79
CA PRO A 145 -12.80 11.21 0.55
C PRO A 145 -11.73 10.32 1.20
N ILE A 146 -10.56 10.24 0.58
CA ILE A 146 -9.41 9.45 1.00
C ILE A 146 -8.26 10.33 1.48
N ASP A 147 -7.35 9.74 2.25
CA ASP A 147 -6.11 10.36 2.75
C ASP A 147 -4.87 9.49 2.44
N GLU A 148 -3.68 9.92 2.86
CA GLU A 148 -2.43 9.19 2.65
C GLU A 148 -2.37 7.86 3.43
N ILE A 149 -3.08 7.76 4.56
CA ILE A 149 -3.15 6.52 5.35
C ILE A 149 -3.92 5.46 4.56
N ASP A 150 -4.94 5.83 3.79
CA ASP A 150 -5.63 4.89 2.88
C ASP A 150 -4.67 4.29 1.86
N VAL A 151 -3.82 5.11 1.24
CA VAL A 151 -2.81 4.66 0.27
C VAL A 151 -1.76 3.77 0.92
N LEU A 152 -1.29 4.12 2.12
CA LEU A 152 -0.31 3.33 2.88
C LEU A 152 -0.91 2.01 3.40
N CYS A 153 -2.19 1.98 3.77
CA CYS A 153 -2.91 0.74 4.07
C CYS A 153 -2.99 -0.13 2.82
N PHE A 154 -3.37 0.45 1.68
CA PHE A 154 -3.48 -0.28 0.43
C PHE A 154 -2.13 -0.88 0.00
N ALA A 155 -1.04 -0.12 0.12
CA ALA A 155 0.33 -0.59 -0.15
C ALA A 155 0.73 -1.84 0.66
N GLN A 156 0.21 -2.01 1.88
CA GLN A 156 0.38 -3.26 2.64
C GLN A 156 -0.54 -4.35 2.12
N THR A 157 -1.82 -4.04 1.85
CA THR A 157 -2.79 -5.07 1.45
C THR A 157 -2.54 -5.68 0.08
N ILE A 158 -1.88 -4.98 -0.85
CA ILE A 158 -1.40 -5.55 -2.11
C ILE A 158 -0.52 -6.80 -1.85
N ASN A 159 0.32 -6.74 -0.82
CA ASN A 159 1.21 -7.83 -0.41
C ASN A 159 0.50 -8.94 0.38
N LEU A 160 -0.76 -8.73 0.77
CA LEU A 160 -1.54 -9.66 1.59
C LEU A 160 -2.57 -10.46 0.80
N VAL A 161 -2.90 -10.05 -0.43
CA VAL A 161 -4.02 -10.65 -1.18
C VAL A 161 -3.84 -12.15 -1.38
N PHE A 162 -2.68 -12.59 -1.88
CA PHE A 162 -2.39 -14.02 -2.07
C PHE A 162 -2.31 -14.78 -0.75
N PRO A 163 -1.54 -14.34 0.27
CA PRO A 163 -1.59 -14.95 1.60
C PRO A 163 -3.00 -15.11 2.17
N LEU A 164 -3.85 -14.09 2.04
CA LEU A 164 -5.23 -14.12 2.54
C LEU A 164 -6.11 -15.11 1.77
N MET A 165 -5.97 -15.20 0.45
CA MET A 165 -6.68 -16.19 -0.36
C MET A 165 -6.26 -17.62 0.00
N GLU A 166 -4.96 -17.86 0.19
CA GLU A 166 -4.42 -19.14 0.63
C GLU A 166 -4.95 -19.55 2.01
N LEU A 167 -5.03 -18.59 2.94
CA LEU A 167 -5.58 -18.77 4.28
C LEU A 167 -7.06 -19.20 4.27
N GLN A 168 -7.82 -18.69 3.30
CA GLN A 168 -9.26 -18.98 3.13
C GLN A 168 -9.52 -20.31 2.41
N GLU A 169 -8.46 -21.07 2.05
CA GLU A 169 -8.55 -22.25 1.17
C GLU A 169 -9.10 -21.89 -0.23
N GLU A 170 -9.12 -20.60 -0.56
CA GLU A 170 -9.61 -19.99 -1.79
C GLU A 170 -8.47 -19.70 -2.78
N LEU A 171 -7.43 -20.54 -2.80
CA LEU A 171 -6.70 -20.70 -4.04
C LEU A 171 -7.68 -21.33 -5.04
N THR A 172 -8.39 -20.48 -5.76
CA THR A 172 -9.10 -20.85 -6.97
C THR A 172 -8.16 -21.69 -7.82
N ALA A 173 -8.69 -22.76 -8.40
CA ALA A 173 -7.92 -23.66 -9.24
C ALA A 173 -7.44 -22.89 -10.48
N GLY A 174 -6.26 -22.26 -10.39
CA GLY A 174 -5.58 -21.68 -11.55
C GLY A 174 -4.94 -20.30 -11.46
N THR A 175 -4.59 -19.72 -10.29
CA THR A 175 -3.79 -18.47 -10.33
C THR A 175 -2.52 -18.66 -11.16
N GLY A 176 -2.40 -17.89 -12.24
CA GLY A 176 -1.42 -18.12 -13.28
C GLY A 176 -0.93 -16.80 -13.86
N SER A 177 0.17 -16.80 -14.59
CA SER A 177 0.64 -15.68 -15.39
C SER A 177 1.67 -16.21 -16.37
N ASN A 178 1.76 -15.64 -17.56
CA ASN A 178 2.89 -15.85 -18.47
C ASN A 178 3.74 -14.57 -18.55
N GLN A 179 5.03 -14.75 -18.71
CA GLN A 179 5.93 -13.71 -19.18
C GLN A 179 7.07 -14.33 -19.99
N PHE A 180 7.57 -13.58 -20.97
CA PHE A 180 8.82 -13.94 -21.63
C PHE A 180 9.59 -12.71 -22.07
N ALA A 181 10.92 -12.84 -22.19
CA ALA A 181 11.78 -11.85 -22.79
C ALA A 181 12.72 -12.50 -23.81
N VAL A 182 13.00 -11.76 -24.88
CA VAL A 182 13.81 -12.18 -26.01
C VAL A 182 14.95 -11.18 -26.15
N ALA A 183 16.19 -11.67 -26.11
CA ALA A 183 17.39 -10.86 -26.29
C ALA A 183 17.61 -10.49 -27.77
N PRO A 184 18.44 -9.47 -28.07
CA PRO A 184 18.76 -9.04 -29.43
C PRO A 184 19.09 -10.17 -30.40
N LYS A 185 19.96 -11.10 -29.98
CA LYS A 185 20.42 -12.25 -30.80
C LYS A 185 19.32 -13.25 -31.20
N ARG A 186 18.11 -13.12 -30.64
CA ARG A 186 16.94 -13.97 -30.92
C ARG A 186 15.78 -13.19 -31.56
N SER A 187 15.96 -11.89 -31.74
CA SER A 187 15.00 -10.98 -32.37
C SER A 187 15.41 -10.70 -33.82
N ALA A 188 14.43 -10.54 -34.72
CA ALA A 188 14.70 -10.33 -36.13
C ALA A 188 15.45 -9.02 -36.44
N ASP A 189 15.26 -7.98 -35.61
CA ASP A 189 15.82 -6.65 -35.82
C ASP A 189 16.88 -6.25 -34.79
N GLY A 190 17.29 -7.18 -33.92
CA GLY A 190 18.32 -6.95 -32.92
C GLY A 190 17.88 -6.15 -31.68
N HIS A 191 16.58 -6.05 -31.40
CA HIS A 191 16.07 -5.33 -30.22
C HIS A 191 15.26 -6.23 -29.29
N PRO A 192 15.34 -6.03 -27.96
CA PRO A 192 14.61 -6.88 -27.03
C PRO A 192 13.09 -6.80 -27.18
N ILE A 193 12.43 -7.94 -26.97
CA ILE A 193 10.97 -8.05 -26.93
C ILE A 193 10.58 -8.63 -25.57
N LEU A 194 9.61 -8.01 -24.90
CA LEU A 194 9.07 -8.46 -23.62
C LEU A 194 7.56 -8.67 -23.70
N SER A 195 7.09 -9.74 -23.07
CA SER A 195 5.67 -10.10 -22.95
C SER A 195 5.23 -10.13 -21.49
N ALA A 196 4.04 -9.57 -21.24
CA ALA A 196 3.34 -9.65 -19.96
C ALA A 196 1.93 -10.19 -20.16
N ASP A 197 1.53 -11.15 -19.34
CA ASP A 197 0.21 -11.79 -19.44
C ASP A 197 -0.22 -12.38 -18.07
N PRO A 198 -0.59 -11.55 -17.08
CA PRO A 198 -1.11 -12.02 -15.79
C PRO A 198 -2.48 -12.70 -15.91
N HIS A 199 -2.66 -13.87 -15.29
CA HIS A 199 -3.92 -14.64 -15.28
C HIS A 199 -4.62 -14.61 -13.92
N LEU A 200 -5.70 -13.86 -13.84
CA LEU A 200 -6.43 -13.57 -12.61
C LEU A 200 -7.94 -13.58 -12.89
N ASP A 201 -8.77 -13.43 -11.85
CA ASP A 201 -10.17 -13.13 -12.06
C ASP A 201 -10.32 -11.83 -12.86
N ILE A 202 -11.16 -11.83 -13.89
CA ILE A 202 -11.35 -10.66 -14.78
C ILE A 202 -12.29 -9.61 -14.16
N GLY A 203 -12.38 -9.57 -12.83
CA GLY A 203 -13.23 -8.67 -12.05
C GLY A 203 -12.80 -8.66 -10.58
N GLY A 204 -13.51 -7.89 -9.75
CA GLY A 204 -13.20 -7.81 -8.32
C GLY A 204 -11.86 -7.14 -8.03
N PHE A 205 -11.03 -7.74 -7.16
CA PHE A 205 -9.76 -7.14 -6.74
C PHE A 205 -8.72 -7.03 -7.87
N PHE A 206 -8.80 -7.89 -8.88
CA PHE A 206 -7.78 -8.00 -9.93
C PHE A 206 -8.09 -7.19 -11.20
N VAL A 207 -8.92 -6.15 -11.06
CA VAL A 207 -9.14 -5.16 -12.12
C VAL A 207 -7.90 -4.28 -12.24
N TRP A 208 -7.40 -4.13 -13.47
CA TRP A 208 -6.28 -3.28 -13.85
C TRP A 208 -6.77 -1.96 -14.41
N TYR A 209 -6.03 -0.89 -14.13
CA TYR A 209 -6.20 0.41 -14.77
C TYR A 209 -4.98 0.73 -15.63
N GLU A 210 -5.19 0.86 -16.95
CA GLU A 210 -4.14 1.27 -17.87
C GLU A 210 -4.04 2.80 -17.94
N PHE A 211 -2.81 3.33 -17.92
CA PHE A 211 -2.52 4.76 -18.05
C PHE A 211 -1.09 5.02 -18.53
N ALA A 212 -0.81 6.26 -18.91
CA ALA A 212 0.54 6.78 -19.15
C ALA A 212 0.79 8.10 -18.41
N LEU A 213 2.03 8.33 -17.99
CA LEU A 213 2.50 9.59 -17.41
C LEU A 213 3.60 10.18 -18.28
N TYR A 214 3.48 11.46 -18.59
CA TYR A 214 4.48 12.23 -19.33
C TYR A 214 4.82 13.50 -18.55
N THR A 215 6.08 13.61 -18.16
CA THR A 215 6.71 14.81 -17.59
C THR A 215 8.02 15.07 -18.31
N PRO A 216 8.69 16.21 -18.10
CA PRO A 216 10.01 16.46 -18.68
C PRO A 216 11.06 15.38 -18.34
N GLU A 217 10.92 14.70 -17.20
CA GLU A 217 11.90 13.73 -16.68
C GLU A 217 11.41 12.27 -16.77
N LEU A 218 10.17 12.03 -17.21
CA LEU A 218 9.56 10.71 -17.15
C LEU A 218 8.57 10.50 -18.29
N SER A 219 8.71 9.39 -19.01
CA SER A 219 7.69 8.84 -19.90
C SER A 219 7.45 7.39 -19.53
N VAL A 220 6.29 7.06 -18.98
CA VAL A 220 5.98 5.70 -18.52
C VAL A 220 4.55 5.33 -18.85
N ARG A 221 4.29 4.06 -19.19
CA ARG A 221 2.96 3.52 -19.45
C ARG A 221 2.84 2.11 -18.86
N GLY A 222 1.66 1.77 -18.38
CA GLY A 222 1.37 0.42 -17.98
C GLY A 222 0.04 0.30 -17.26
N VAL A 223 -0.05 -0.71 -16.41
CA VAL A 223 -1.22 -0.98 -15.57
C VAL A 223 -0.88 -0.91 -14.09
N THR A 224 -1.89 -0.58 -13.29
CA THR A 224 -1.86 -0.64 -11.83
C THR A 224 -3.18 -1.19 -11.27
N PHE A 225 -3.18 -1.60 -10.01
CA PHE A 225 -4.43 -1.76 -9.28
C PHE A 225 -5.00 -0.37 -8.93
N PRO A 226 -6.30 -0.11 -9.17
CA PRO A 226 -6.94 1.16 -8.78
C PRO A 226 -6.67 1.53 -7.32
N GLY A 227 -5.84 2.55 -7.08
CA GLY A 227 -5.40 2.94 -5.74
C GLY A 227 -3.89 2.83 -5.48
N ALA A 228 -3.12 2.17 -6.35
CA ALA A 228 -1.66 2.16 -6.29
C ALA A 228 -1.07 3.26 -7.19
N PRO A 229 -0.35 4.26 -6.65
CA PRO A 229 0.10 5.44 -7.39
C PRO A 229 1.41 5.22 -8.17
N PHE A 230 1.60 4.02 -8.73
CA PHE A 230 2.77 3.65 -9.52
C PHE A 230 2.39 2.61 -10.58
N VAL A 231 3.28 2.35 -11.54
CA VAL A 231 3.07 1.34 -12.58
C VAL A 231 3.53 -0.03 -12.06
N GLY A 232 2.60 -0.98 -11.92
CA GLY A 232 2.90 -2.34 -11.47
C GLY A 232 3.54 -3.19 -12.56
N MET A 233 3.01 -3.14 -13.78
CA MET A 233 3.54 -3.77 -15.00
C MET A 233 3.47 -2.79 -16.15
N GLY A 234 4.50 -2.73 -16.99
CA GLY A 234 4.53 -1.77 -18.07
C GLY A 234 5.93 -1.53 -18.63
N HIS A 235 6.13 -0.33 -19.14
CA HIS A 235 7.41 0.11 -19.66
C HIS A 235 7.54 1.63 -19.55
N ASN A 236 8.79 2.10 -19.50
CA ASN A 236 9.14 3.48 -19.80
C ASN A 236 9.91 3.52 -21.12
N ASP A 237 10.44 4.68 -21.49
CA ASP A 237 11.23 4.84 -22.71
C ASP A 237 12.61 4.16 -22.68
N LYS A 238 12.96 3.49 -21.57
CA LYS A 238 14.25 2.82 -21.35
C LYS A 238 14.14 1.31 -21.12
N LEU A 239 13.08 0.82 -20.49
CA LEU A 239 12.92 -0.58 -20.13
C LEU A 239 11.45 -0.99 -19.97
N ALA A 240 11.18 -2.29 -20.09
CA ALA A 240 9.89 -2.92 -19.81
C ALA A 240 10.03 -3.97 -18.72
N TRP A 241 8.94 -4.22 -17.98
CA TRP A 241 8.89 -5.23 -16.93
C TRP A 241 7.52 -5.88 -16.81
N CYS A 242 7.54 -7.12 -16.32
CA CYS A 242 6.38 -7.93 -16.01
C CYS A 242 6.57 -8.66 -14.67
N ILE A 243 5.46 -9.12 -14.08
CA ILE A 243 5.44 -9.97 -12.90
C ILE A 243 4.66 -11.28 -13.14
N THR A 244 5.10 -12.38 -12.53
CA THR A 244 4.34 -13.63 -12.42
C THR A 244 4.40 -14.17 -10.98
N ASN A 245 3.40 -14.97 -10.56
CA ASN A 245 3.44 -15.60 -9.24
C ASN A 245 4.65 -16.54 -9.07
N ASN A 246 5.28 -16.50 -7.90
CA ASN A 246 6.48 -17.27 -7.53
C ASN A 246 6.32 -18.15 -6.26
N ASN A 247 5.19 -18.08 -5.55
CA ASN A 247 4.84 -18.90 -4.37
C ASN A 247 5.90 -19.03 -3.25
N PRO A 248 6.52 -17.93 -2.78
CA PRO A 248 7.36 -17.96 -1.59
C PRO A 248 6.48 -18.12 -0.35
N ALA A 249 6.96 -18.83 0.66
CA ALA A 249 6.23 -18.94 1.92
C ALA A 249 6.34 -17.63 2.72
N LEU A 250 5.45 -16.67 2.45
CA LEU A 250 5.41 -15.34 3.11
C LEU A 250 4.77 -15.35 4.51
N TYR A 251 4.25 -16.49 4.93
CA TYR A 251 3.58 -16.63 6.22
C TYR A 251 3.88 -18.00 6.83
N SER A 252 3.52 -18.16 8.10
CA SER A 252 3.65 -19.43 8.81
C SER A 252 2.50 -19.60 9.78
N PHE A 253 1.94 -20.81 9.79
CA PHE A 253 0.96 -21.23 10.76
C PHE A 253 1.66 -21.91 11.93
N TYR A 254 1.32 -21.50 13.14
CA TYR A 254 1.82 -22.09 14.37
C TYR A 254 0.67 -22.79 15.09
N LYS A 255 0.84 -24.10 15.29
CA LYS A 255 0.07 -24.87 16.27
C LYS A 255 0.61 -24.50 17.64
N TYR A 256 -0.26 -24.10 18.55
CA TYR A 256 0.12 -23.81 19.92
C TYR A 256 -0.51 -24.81 20.88
N GLU A 257 0.23 -25.20 21.91
CA GLU A 257 -0.30 -26.00 23.01
C GLU A 257 -0.97 -25.08 24.03
N SER A 258 -2.18 -25.42 24.47
CA SER A 258 -2.89 -24.71 25.53
C SER A 258 -2.91 -25.55 26.80
N ARG A 259 -2.71 -24.90 27.97
CA ARG A 259 -2.54 -25.59 29.25
C ARG A 259 -3.84 -26.16 29.84
N THR A 260 -4.98 -25.64 29.41
CA THR A 260 -6.32 -26.17 29.71
C THR A 260 -7.18 -26.11 28.45
N ARG A 261 -8.33 -26.80 28.46
CA ARG A 261 -9.35 -26.68 27.41
C ARG A 261 -9.97 -25.28 27.33
N GLU A 262 -9.71 -24.42 28.33
CA GLU A 262 -10.32 -23.09 28.54
C GLU A 262 -9.28 -21.96 28.62
N THR A 263 -7.97 -22.23 28.42
CA THR A 263 -6.90 -21.34 28.92
C THR A 263 -6.66 -20.07 28.12
N LYS A 264 -6.44 -19.01 28.90
CA LYS A 264 -5.81 -17.72 28.55
C LYS A 264 -4.29 -17.82 28.27
N GLN A 265 -3.70 -19.00 28.08
CA GLN A 265 -2.25 -19.20 27.90
C GLN A 265 -1.88 -20.20 26.80
N TYR A 266 -0.76 -19.94 26.10
CA TYR A 266 -0.16 -20.80 25.07
C TYR A 266 1.35 -20.96 25.29
N ASN A 267 1.90 -22.10 24.84
CA ASN A 267 3.33 -22.37 24.86
C ASN A 267 4.03 -21.70 23.65
N TYR A 268 4.92 -20.75 23.92
CA TYR A 268 5.76 -20.02 22.98
C TYR A 268 7.22 -20.38 23.23
N HIS A 269 7.81 -21.22 22.37
CA HIS A 269 9.22 -21.62 22.45
C HIS A 269 9.62 -22.20 23.83
N GLY A 270 8.72 -22.96 24.45
CA GLY A 270 8.91 -23.55 25.79
C GLY A 270 8.39 -22.68 26.94
N GLU A 271 7.98 -21.44 26.68
CA GLU A 271 7.45 -20.50 27.69
C GLU A 271 5.93 -20.38 27.63
N TRP A 272 5.25 -20.44 28.77
CA TRP A 272 3.80 -20.20 28.82
C TRP A 272 3.51 -18.70 28.83
N ARG A 273 2.83 -18.20 27.79
CA ARG A 273 2.46 -16.78 27.62
C ARG A 273 0.95 -16.61 27.57
N ASN A 274 0.45 -15.47 28.01
CA ASN A 274 -0.97 -15.17 27.92
C ASN A 274 -1.37 -14.80 26.48
N PHE A 275 -2.55 -15.25 26.03
CA PHE A 275 -3.20 -14.63 24.87
C PHE A 275 -3.54 -13.19 25.21
N THR A 276 -3.40 -12.29 24.25
CA THR A 276 -4.05 -10.98 24.31
C THR A 276 -5.32 -11.02 23.48
N SER A 277 -6.28 -10.17 23.80
CA SER A 277 -7.52 -10.02 23.05
C SER A 277 -7.74 -8.55 22.74
N GLU A 278 -8.05 -8.25 21.48
CA GLU A 278 -8.42 -6.90 21.06
C GLU A 278 -9.84 -6.94 20.50
N THR A 279 -10.68 -6.02 20.96
CA THR A 279 -12.05 -5.87 20.47
C THR A 279 -12.10 -4.68 19.52
N TYR A 280 -12.52 -4.93 18.29
CA TYR A 280 -12.70 -3.90 17.28
C TYR A 280 -14.17 -3.52 17.17
N GLN A 281 -14.44 -2.21 17.16
CA GLN A 281 -15.75 -1.68 16.79
C GLN A 281 -15.80 -1.52 15.27
N LEU A 282 -16.57 -2.38 14.61
CA LEU A 282 -16.67 -2.46 13.16
C LEU A 282 -18.06 -1.98 12.71
N ARG A 283 -18.14 -1.29 11.59
CA ARG A 283 -19.42 -0.88 11.01
C ARG A 283 -19.81 -1.86 9.91
N SER A 284 -21.05 -2.34 9.96
CA SER A 284 -21.64 -3.22 8.95
C SER A 284 -22.87 -2.54 8.35
N ARG A 285 -22.97 -2.55 7.01
CA ARG A 285 -24.16 -2.08 6.31
C ARG A 285 -25.01 -3.26 5.88
N ASP A 286 -26.17 -3.42 6.50
CA ASP A 286 -27.13 -4.47 6.18
C ASP A 286 -28.49 -3.83 5.86
N ASN A 287 -29.08 -4.18 4.73
CA ASN A 287 -30.35 -3.61 4.25
C ASN A 287 -30.38 -2.06 4.24
N GLY A 288 -29.25 -1.44 3.92
CA GLY A 288 -29.09 0.02 3.88
C GLY A 288 -28.82 0.68 5.23
N VAL A 289 -28.92 -0.04 6.35
CA VAL A 289 -28.70 0.48 7.70
C VAL A 289 -27.26 0.18 8.14
N LEU A 290 -26.55 1.21 8.60
CA LEU A 290 -25.21 1.06 9.16
C LEU A 290 -25.32 0.79 10.68
N THR A 291 -24.74 -0.32 11.13
CA THR A 291 -24.72 -0.71 12.55
C THR A 291 -23.29 -0.98 13.01
N THR A 292 -23.01 -0.73 14.29
CA THR A 292 -21.72 -1.04 14.90
C THR A 292 -21.78 -2.42 15.55
N VAL A 293 -20.81 -3.28 15.23
CA VAL A 293 -20.67 -4.64 15.75
C VAL A 293 -19.29 -4.77 16.37
N SER A 294 -19.24 -5.27 17.61
CA SER A 294 -17.98 -5.59 18.28
C SER A 294 -17.48 -6.97 17.82
N GLN A 295 -16.23 -7.05 17.37
CA GLN A 295 -15.56 -8.30 17.02
C GLN A 295 -14.26 -8.43 17.81
N THR A 296 -14.15 -9.45 18.65
CA THR A 296 -12.93 -9.75 19.40
C THR A 296 -12.02 -10.69 18.61
N MET A 297 -10.73 -10.36 18.55
CA MET A 297 -9.69 -11.19 17.97
C MET A 297 -8.66 -11.56 19.04
N LEU A 298 -8.25 -12.83 19.06
CA LEU A 298 -7.15 -13.29 19.91
C LEU A 298 -5.82 -13.06 19.20
N LYS A 299 -4.79 -12.73 19.98
CA LYS A 299 -3.42 -12.53 19.52
C LYS A 299 -2.44 -13.34 20.36
N THR A 300 -1.39 -13.77 19.69
CA THR A 300 -0.21 -14.42 20.25
C THR A 300 1.03 -13.59 19.91
N ALA A 301 2.19 -13.99 20.41
CA ALA A 301 3.47 -13.36 20.09
C ALA A 301 3.91 -13.56 18.63
N TRP A 302 3.31 -14.54 17.92
CA TRP A 302 3.53 -14.70 16.47
C TRP A 302 2.64 -13.77 15.63
N GLY A 303 1.50 -13.35 16.17
CA GLY A 303 0.46 -12.59 15.49
C GLY A 303 -0.96 -13.08 15.85
N PRO A 304 -1.98 -12.67 15.08
CA PRO A 304 -3.37 -13.02 15.39
C PRO A 304 -3.64 -14.52 15.26
N VAL A 305 -4.59 -15.00 16.07
CA VAL A 305 -5.15 -16.34 15.95
C VAL A 305 -6.21 -16.32 14.86
N ILE A 306 -6.14 -17.30 13.96
CA ILE A 306 -7.12 -17.47 12.88
C ILE A 306 -8.36 -18.16 13.47
N PRO A 307 -9.52 -17.49 13.53
CA PRO A 307 -10.66 -17.97 14.32
C PRO A 307 -11.20 -19.34 13.91
N PHE A 308 -11.14 -19.67 12.62
CA PHE A 308 -11.65 -20.93 12.07
C PHE A 308 -10.62 -22.06 11.99
N LYS A 309 -9.32 -21.76 12.17
CA LYS A 309 -8.25 -22.77 12.12
C LYS A 309 -7.64 -23.11 13.49
N GLY A 310 -7.86 -22.29 14.52
CA GLY A 310 -7.29 -22.51 15.86
C GLY A 310 -5.76 -22.48 15.87
N MET A 311 -5.15 -21.67 14.99
CA MET A 311 -3.70 -21.55 14.81
C MET A 311 -3.30 -20.07 14.83
N ALA A 312 -2.09 -19.78 15.28
CA ALA A 312 -1.51 -18.44 15.19
C ALA A 312 -0.83 -18.23 13.82
N LEU A 313 -0.81 -16.99 13.35
CA LEU A 313 -0.25 -16.61 12.05
C LEU A 313 0.85 -15.55 12.22
N SER A 314 2.00 -15.78 11.58
CA SER A 314 2.95 -14.71 11.26
C SER A 314 2.91 -14.39 9.77
N LEU A 315 2.98 -13.11 9.42
CA LEU A 315 2.99 -12.60 8.05
C LEU A 315 4.24 -11.74 7.82
N ALA A 316 4.94 -11.96 6.71
CA ALA A 316 6.08 -11.15 6.28
C ALA A 316 5.61 -9.91 5.50
N ILE A 317 4.85 -9.03 6.17
CA ILE A 317 4.34 -7.79 5.56
C ILE A 317 5.51 -6.81 5.40
N PRO A 318 5.79 -6.33 4.18
CA PRO A 318 6.84 -5.34 3.99
C PRO A 318 6.40 -3.98 4.53
N ASP A 319 7.38 -3.14 4.84
CA ASP A 319 7.17 -1.75 5.19
C ASP A 319 6.45 -1.00 4.04
N PRO A 320 5.28 -0.37 4.25
CA PRO A 320 4.57 0.38 3.20
C PRO A 320 5.40 1.50 2.57
N VAL A 321 6.34 2.11 3.31
CA VAL A 321 7.26 3.11 2.75
C VAL A 321 8.14 2.48 1.68
N ASN A 322 8.62 1.25 1.90
CA ASN A 322 9.43 0.53 0.93
C ASN A 322 8.62 0.10 -0.29
N THR A 323 7.36 -0.30 -0.11
CA THR A 323 6.43 -0.60 -1.22
C THR A 323 6.32 0.59 -2.18
N LEU A 324 6.05 1.78 -1.63
CA LEU A 324 5.92 2.99 -2.44
C LEU A 324 7.25 3.38 -3.07
N LYS A 325 8.35 3.41 -2.30
CA LYS A 325 9.69 3.71 -2.82
C LYS A 325 10.05 2.80 -3.99
N GLN A 326 9.86 1.49 -3.85
CA GLN A 326 10.13 0.52 -4.90
C GLN A 326 9.29 0.82 -6.15
N GLY A 327 7.98 1.02 -6.01
CA GLY A 327 7.10 1.35 -7.14
C GLY A 327 7.54 2.60 -7.91
N PHE A 328 7.90 3.67 -7.19
CA PHE A 328 8.40 4.91 -7.81
C PHE A 328 9.79 4.75 -8.47
N GLN A 329 10.68 3.97 -7.87
CA GLN A 329 11.99 3.68 -8.45
C GLN A 329 11.89 2.78 -9.69
N MET A 330 10.97 1.81 -9.71
CA MET A 330 10.72 0.97 -10.88
C MET A 330 10.32 1.80 -12.11
N MET A 331 9.36 2.72 -11.96
CA MET A 331 8.90 3.55 -13.08
C MET A 331 9.94 4.58 -13.58
N THR A 332 10.91 4.95 -12.74
CA THR A 332 11.97 5.93 -13.04
C THR A 332 13.34 5.29 -13.36
N ALA A 333 13.44 3.97 -13.36
CA ALA A 333 14.68 3.25 -13.67
C ALA A 333 15.09 3.45 -15.14
N HIS A 334 16.39 3.53 -15.41
CA HIS A 334 16.92 3.77 -16.77
C HIS A 334 17.50 2.53 -17.44
N ASN A 335 17.69 1.44 -16.69
CA ASN A 335 18.29 0.21 -17.17
C ASN A 335 17.97 -0.94 -16.19
N VAL A 336 18.36 -2.17 -16.55
CA VAL A 336 18.16 -3.36 -15.71
C VAL A 336 18.80 -3.24 -14.31
N THR A 337 19.93 -2.55 -14.17
CA THR A 337 20.61 -2.38 -12.86
C THR A 337 19.84 -1.44 -11.93
N ASP A 338 19.38 -0.29 -12.43
CA ASP A 338 18.50 0.63 -11.68
C ASP A 338 17.24 -0.11 -11.21
N PHE A 339 16.67 -0.95 -12.08
CA PHE A 339 15.49 -1.74 -11.77
C PHE A 339 15.77 -2.78 -10.67
N GLN A 340 16.88 -3.51 -10.75
CA GLN A 340 17.32 -4.44 -9.69
C GLN A 340 17.55 -3.72 -8.35
N ASN A 341 18.14 -2.51 -8.38
CA ASN A 341 18.31 -1.69 -7.19
C ASN A 341 16.95 -1.31 -6.57
N ALA A 342 15.95 -0.99 -7.38
CA ALA A 342 14.58 -0.76 -6.90
C ALA A 342 14.00 -2.01 -6.21
N LEU A 343 14.17 -3.20 -6.81
CA LEU A 343 13.71 -4.47 -6.23
C LEU A 343 14.42 -4.80 -4.90
N SER A 344 15.65 -4.31 -4.69
CA SER A 344 16.41 -4.59 -3.46
C SER A 344 15.75 -4.05 -2.18
N LEU A 345 14.80 -3.11 -2.32
CA LEU A 345 13.98 -2.59 -1.23
C LEU A 345 13.00 -3.63 -0.67
N ARG A 346 12.65 -4.67 -1.45
CA ARG A 346 11.71 -5.75 -1.08
C ARG A 346 10.35 -5.23 -0.55
N GLY A 347 9.89 -4.09 -1.09
CA GLY A 347 8.59 -3.49 -0.81
C GLY A 347 7.43 -4.24 -1.47
N LEU A 348 7.65 -4.88 -2.62
CA LEU A 348 6.75 -5.90 -3.15
C LEU A 348 7.26 -7.26 -2.67
N SER A 349 6.46 -7.95 -1.86
CA SER A 349 6.88 -9.11 -1.05
C SER A 349 6.98 -10.41 -1.83
N MET A 350 6.49 -10.46 -3.06
CA MET A 350 6.53 -11.63 -3.94
C MET A 350 6.61 -11.21 -5.41
N TRP A 351 6.48 -12.22 -6.27
CA TRP A 351 6.53 -12.24 -7.72
C TRP A 351 7.91 -12.42 -8.35
N ASN A 352 7.92 -13.20 -9.41
CA ASN A 352 8.98 -13.27 -10.40
C ASN A 352 8.93 -12.00 -11.25
N PHE A 353 10.04 -11.28 -11.39
CA PHE A 353 10.18 -10.18 -12.33
C PHE A 353 10.98 -10.62 -13.55
N VAL A 354 10.43 -10.41 -14.74
CA VAL A 354 11.22 -10.39 -15.99
C VAL A 354 11.20 -8.95 -16.51
N PHE A 355 12.37 -8.44 -16.86
CA PHE A 355 12.54 -7.07 -17.34
C PHE A 355 13.66 -7.00 -18.36
N ALA A 356 13.55 -6.04 -19.27
CA ALA A 356 14.46 -5.86 -20.39
C ALA A 356 14.64 -4.36 -20.68
N ASP A 357 15.81 -3.94 -21.15
CA ASP A 357 16.10 -2.56 -21.49
C ASP A 357 16.45 -2.35 -22.97
N VAL A 358 16.38 -1.10 -23.44
CA VAL A 358 16.74 -0.71 -24.81
C VAL A 358 18.22 -0.93 -25.13
N GLY A 359 19.06 -1.18 -24.12
CA GLY A 359 20.48 -1.52 -24.29
C GLY A 359 20.72 -2.97 -24.70
N GLY A 360 19.67 -3.79 -24.80
CA GLY A 360 19.77 -5.18 -25.19
C GLY A 360 19.78 -6.16 -24.03
N ASN A 361 19.70 -5.69 -22.78
CA ASN A 361 19.74 -6.56 -21.62
C ASN A 361 18.36 -7.17 -21.34
N ILE A 362 18.35 -8.44 -20.93
CA ILE A 362 17.18 -9.11 -20.36
C ILE A 362 17.58 -9.73 -19.01
N SER A 363 16.71 -9.61 -18.01
CA SER A 363 16.98 -10.14 -16.68
C SER A 363 15.73 -10.76 -16.07
N TYR A 364 15.97 -11.77 -15.23
CA TYR A 364 14.97 -12.37 -14.37
C TYR A 364 15.42 -12.28 -12.92
N GLN A 365 14.48 -11.92 -12.05
CA GLN A 365 14.68 -11.87 -10.60
C GLN A 365 13.52 -12.57 -9.91
N TYR A 366 13.82 -13.62 -9.16
CA TYR A 366 12.91 -14.15 -8.14
C TYR A 366 12.87 -13.14 -6.99
N ASN A 367 11.82 -12.32 -6.92
CA ASN A 367 11.66 -11.30 -5.88
C ASN A 367 10.74 -11.84 -4.78
N ALA A 368 11.25 -11.88 -3.55
CA ALA A 368 10.47 -12.26 -2.38
C ALA A 368 11.02 -11.63 -1.11
N ASN A 369 10.14 -11.22 -0.20
CA ASN A 369 10.50 -10.85 1.17
C ASN A 369 10.37 -12.08 2.08
N VAL A 370 11.11 -13.15 1.76
CA VAL A 370 11.00 -14.45 2.44
C VAL A 370 11.92 -14.51 3.68
N PRO A 371 11.37 -14.72 4.89
CA PRO A 371 12.16 -14.88 6.12
C PRO A 371 13.06 -16.12 6.05
N ARG A 372 14.29 -16.02 6.56
CA ARG A 372 15.15 -17.20 6.80
C ARG A 372 14.57 -18.05 7.92
N ARG A 373 14.65 -19.37 7.73
CA ARG A 373 14.04 -20.37 8.62
C ARG A 373 14.92 -21.61 8.75
N ASP A 374 14.75 -22.34 9.87
CA ASP A 374 15.44 -23.61 10.10
C ASP A 374 15.01 -24.65 9.05
N PRO A 375 15.94 -25.13 8.19
CA PRO A 375 15.61 -26.06 7.10
C PRO A 375 15.27 -27.48 7.59
N SER A 376 15.49 -27.81 8.86
CA SER A 376 15.10 -29.11 9.43
C SER A 376 13.59 -29.26 9.61
N LEU A 377 12.83 -28.16 9.53
CA LEU A 377 11.38 -28.14 9.67
C LEU A 377 10.68 -28.03 8.31
N ASN A 378 9.53 -28.68 8.19
CA ASN A 378 8.66 -28.53 7.03
C ASN A 378 7.74 -27.30 7.21
N TRP A 379 8.16 -26.16 6.67
CA TRP A 379 7.45 -24.89 6.74
C TRP A 379 6.25 -24.77 5.78
N VAL A 380 6.04 -25.75 4.90
CA VAL A 380 4.83 -25.83 4.06
C VAL A 380 3.63 -26.30 4.90
N LYS A 381 3.87 -26.90 6.08
CA LYS A 381 2.84 -27.33 7.03
C LYS A 381 2.83 -26.43 8.26
N PRO A 382 1.71 -26.38 9.00
CA PRO A 382 1.72 -25.74 10.31
C PRO A 382 2.75 -26.40 11.25
N VAL A 383 3.61 -25.57 11.83
CA VAL A 383 4.70 -26.00 12.72
C VAL A 383 4.30 -25.85 14.19
N SER A 384 4.94 -26.59 15.10
CA SER A 384 4.69 -26.45 16.53
C SER A 384 5.37 -25.22 17.09
N GLY A 385 4.59 -24.27 17.61
CA GLY A 385 5.11 -23.06 18.27
C GLY A 385 5.86 -23.33 19.58
N SER A 386 5.80 -24.54 20.14
CA SER A 386 6.60 -24.91 21.32
C SER A 386 8.09 -25.08 21.01
N LEU A 387 8.47 -25.27 19.73
CA LEU A 387 9.84 -25.52 19.33
C LEU A 387 10.66 -24.22 19.18
N PRO A 388 11.83 -24.07 19.81
CA PRO A 388 12.60 -22.83 19.77
C PRO A 388 13.13 -22.47 18.38
N ASN A 389 13.36 -23.47 17.52
CA ASN A 389 13.82 -23.29 16.14
C ASN A 389 12.70 -22.91 15.15
N THR A 390 11.52 -22.55 15.64
CA THR A 390 10.42 -21.97 14.83
C THR A 390 10.43 -20.44 14.78
N ARG A 391 11.46 -19.78 15.33
CA ARG A 391 11.66 -18.33 15.18
C ARG A 391 12.11 -17.99 13.75
N TRP A 392 11.44 -17.03 13.12
CA TRP A 392 11.94 -16.42 11.88
C TRP A 392 13.19 -15.60 12.15
N LEU A 393 14.14 -15.65 11.22
CA LEU A 393 15.31 -14.79 11.17
C LEU A 393 15.11 -13.68 10.12
N ALA A 394 16.11 -12.81 9.99
CA ALA A 394 16.11 -11.77 8.97
C ALA A 394 15.83 -12.36 7.56
N PRO A 395 15.03 -11.68 6.71
CA PRO A 395 14.76 -12.14 5.35
C PRO A 395 16.03 -12.35 4.51
N HIS A 396 15.92 -13.22 3.52
CA HIS A 396 16.95 -13.36 2.49
C HIS A 396 17.18 -12.03 1.76
N LEU A 397 18.45 -11.75 1.43
CA LEU A 397 18.78 -10.64 0.54
C LEU A 397 18.32 -10.97 -0.88
N LEU A 398 18.04 -9.96 -1.68
CA LEU A 398 17.59 -10.17 -3.07
C LEU A 398 18.66 -10.93 -3.91
N SER A 399 19.93 -10.65 -3.67
CA SER A 399 21.08 -11.32 -4.31
C SER A 399 21.20 -12.80 -3.91
N GLU A 400 20.54 -13.22 -2.83
CA GLU A 400 20.46 -14.60 -2.38
C GLU A 400 19.16 -15.26 -2.84
N LEU A 401 18.48 -14.74 -3.85
CA LEU A 401 17.34 -15.40 -4.48
C LEU A 401 17.68 -15.70 -5.94
N PRO A 402 17.03 -16.68 -6.59
CA PRO A 402 17.30 -17.00 -7.98
C PRO A 402 17.22 -15.76 -8.89
N HIS A 403 18.27 -15.51 -9.66
CA HIS A 403 18.32 -14.38 -10.58
C HIS A 403 19.28 -14.69 -11.73
N ILE A 404 19.12 -13.97 -12.84
CA ILE A 404 20.01 -14.06 -13.99
C ILE A 404 19.96 -12.77 -14.80
N LEU A 405 21.08 -12.42 -15.40
CA LEU A 405 21.22 -11.35 -16.38
C LEU A 405 21.77 -11.98 -17.67
N ASN A 406 21.10 -11.74 -18.79
CA ASN A 406 21.55 -12.12 -20.14
C ASN A 406 21.91 -13.61 -20.29
N PRO A 407 20.94 -14.54 -20.17
CA PRO A 407 21.19 -15.97 -20.37
C PRO A 407 21.81 -16.30 -21.74
N GLU A 408 22.54 -17.42 -21.80
CA GLU A 408 23.19 -17.90 -23.02
C GLU A 408 22.21 -18.25 -24.15
N SER A 409 21.00 -18.73 -23.85
CA SER A 409 19.92 -18.94 -24.84
C SER A 409 19.42 -17.64 -25.44
N GLY A 410 19.56 -16.52 -24.72
CA GLY A 410 18.93 -15.24 -25.05
C GLY A 410 17.43 -15.23 -24.83
N LEU A 411 16.88 -16.14 -24.04
CA LEU A 411 15.46 -16.28 -23.78
C LEU A 411 15.19 -16.35 -22.28
N LEU A 412 14.09 -15.73 -21.84
CA LEU A 412 13.51 -15.93 -20.53
C LEU A 412 12.04 -16.28 -20.70
N VAL A 413 11.54 -17.36 -20.09
CA VAL A 413 10.11 -17.75 -20.12
C VAL A 413 9.68 -18.21 -18.73
N ASN A 414 8.75 -17.50 -18.11
CA ASN A 414 8.18 -17.93 -16.83
C ASN A 414 6.65 -18.01 -16.92
N CYS A 415 6.11 -19.17 -16.58
CA CYS A 415 4.66 -19.42 -16.56
C CYS A 415 4.22 -19.96 -15.19
N ASN A 416 4.67 -19.29 -14.11
CA ASN A 416 4.65 -19.81 -12.73
C ASN A 416 5.41 -21.13 -12.61
N SER A 417 6.45 -21.26 -13.44
CA SER A 417 7.37 -22.38 -13.44
C SER A 417 8.48 -22.14 -12.43
N ALA A 418 9.19 -23.22 -12.11
CA ALA A 418 10.39 -23.17 -11.29
C ALA A 418 11.41 -22.13 -11.81
N PRO A 419 12.15 -21.45 -10.92
CA PRO A 419 13.08 -20.39 -11.33
C PRO A 419 14.15 -20.87 -12.33
N TRP A 420 14.67 -22.09 -12.17
CA TRP A 420 15.71 -22.64 -13.06
C TRP A 420 15.24 -22.87 -14.50
N LEU A 421 13.95 -23.17 -14.68
CA LEU A 421 13.34 -23.30 -16.00
C LEU A 421 13.24 -21.94 -16.72
N THR A 422 13.23 -20.84 -15.97
CA THR A 422 13.02 -19.51 -16.55
C THR A 422 14.11 -19.14 -17.56
N SER A 423 15.35 -19.58 -17.31
CA SER A 423 16.48 -19.38 -18.21
C SER A 423 16.70 -20.55 -19.19
N MET A 424 15.68 -21.36 -19.48
CA MET A 424 15.80 -22.55 -20.35
C MET A 424 16.88 -23.54 -19.87
N ASP A 425 17.05 -23.67 -18.54
CA ASP A 425 18.10 -24.47 -17.87
C ASP A 425 19.55 -23.99 -18.09
N ASP A 426 19.79 -22.80 -18.67
CA ASP A 426 21.14 -22.36 -19.02
C ASP A 426 22.03 -21.98 -17.83
N SER A 427 21.51 -21.27 -16.82
CA SER A 427 22.41 -20.64 -15.82
C SER A 427 21.88 -20.48 -14.41
N ILE A 428 20.60 -20.77 -14.14
CA ILE A 428 20.08 -20.81 -12.77
C ILE A 428 20.12 -22.27 -12.29
N PRO A 429 20.86 -22.59 -11.21
CA PRO A 429 21.00 -23.97 -10.76
C PRO A 429 19.67 -24.51 -10.20
N ALA A 430 19.30 -25.73 -10.62
CA ALA A 430 18.08 -26.41 -10.17
C ALA A 430 18.16 -26.94 -8.72
N LYS A 431 19.31 -26.82 -8.06
CA LYS A 431 19.54 -27.24 -6.67
C LYS A 431 20.16 -26.07 -5.90
N GLY A 432 19.77 -25.89 -4.63
CA GLY A 432 20.37 -24.88 -3.75
C GLY A 432 19.39 -24.07 -2.90
N TRP A 433 18.08 -24.25 -3.10
CA TRP A 433 17.05 -23.50 -2.37
C TRP A 433 16.18 -24.41 -1.51
N ALA A 434 15.82 -23.93 -0.31
CA ALA A 434 14.88 -24.62 0.55
C ALA A 434 13.45 -24.56 -0.01
N GLU A 435 12.63 -25.56 0.29
CA GLU A 435 11.23 -25.67 -0.20
C GLU A 435 10.36 -24.46 0.18
N TYR A 436 10.67 -23.78 1.30
CA TYR A 436 9.96 -22.57 1.71
C TYR A 436 10.31 -21.32 0.88
N ILE A 437 11.38 -21.37 0.08
CA ILE A 437 11.73 -20.30 -0.84
C ILE A 437 10.93 -20.47 -2.13
N THR A 438 10.96 -21.66 -2.74
CA THR A 438 10.22 -21.97 -3.97
C THR A 438 9.80 -23.44 -4.00
N SER A 439 8.60 -23.70 -4.54
CA SER A 439 8.00 -25.05 -4.65
C SER A 439 7.49 -25.37 -6.06
N TYR A 440 7.78 -24.54 -7.06
CA TYR A 440 7.24 -24.69 -8.40
C TYR A 440 7.98 -25.73 -9.24
N GLY A 441 7.25 -26.30 -10.20
CA GLY A 441 7.75 -27.25 -11.21
C GLY A 441 7.45 -26.76 -12.62
N HIS A 442 7.14 -27.69 -13.54
CA HIS A 442 6.69 -27.37 -14.90
C HIS A 442 5.20 -27.00 -14.94
N THR A 443 4.82 -26.24 -15.97
CA THR A 443 3.42 -26.01 -16.34
C THR A 443 3.25 -26.26 -17.84
N THR A 444 2.06 -26.69 -18.28
CA THR A 444 1.79 -26.90 -19.72
C THR A 444 1.98 -25.63 -20.54
N ARG A 445 1.69 -24.47 -19.93
CA ARG A 445 1.93 -23.15 -20.49
C ARG A 445 3.42 -22.91 -20.73
N TYR A 446 4.26 -23.21 -19.75
CA TYR A 446 5.72 -23.14 -19.89
C TYR A 446 6.21 -24.05 -21.01
N ASP A 447 5.78 -25.31 -21.02
CA ASP A 447 6.23 -26.29 -22.02
C ASP A 447 5.88 -25.81 -23.44
N ARG A 448 4.65 -25.32 -23.64
CA ARG A 448 4.17 -24.81 -24.93
C ARG A 448 4.86 -23.52 -25.36
N LEU A 449 4.97 -22.53 -24.48
CA LEU A 449 5.64 -21.26 -24.82
C LEU A 449 7.13 -21.48 -25.10
N SER A 450 7.78 -22.35 -24.33
CA SER A 450 9.19 -22.69 -24.54
C SER A 450 9.40 -23.40 -25.86
N GLU A 451 8.53 -24.35 -26.24
CA GLU A 451 8.55 -25.01 -27.55
C GLU A 451 8.48 -23.98 -28.69
N LEU A 452 7.49 -23.07 -28.62
CA LEU A 452 7.25 -22.05 -29.65
C LEU A 452 8.42 -21.08 -29.82
N ILE A 453 8.96 -20.57 -28.71
CA ILE A 453 9.97 -19.51 -28.72
C ILE A 453 11.36 -20.09 -28.97
N LYS A 454 11.69 -21.27 -28.41
CA LYS A 454 13.01 -21.89 -28.57
C LYS A 454 13.29 -22.25 -30.04
N GLY A 455 12.25 -22.64 -30.77
CA GLY A 455 12.33 -22.96 -32.20
C GLY A 455 12.44 -21.74 -33.14
N ASP A 456 12.24 -20.52 -32.63
CA ASP A 456 12.35 -19.29 -33.43
C ASP A 456 13.69 -18.59 -33.17
N SER A 457 14.44 -18.33 -34.25
CA SER A 457 15.71 -17.60 -34.21
C SER A 457 15.58 -16.14 -34.62
N GLU A 458 14.46 -15.75 -35.23
CA GLU A 458 14.20 -14.40 -35.76
C GLU A 458 12.82 -13.93 -35.30
N LEU A 459 12.65 -13.76 -33.99
CA LEU A 459 11.36 -13.43 -33.39
C LEU A 459 11.02 -11.95 -33.63
N THR A 460 9.81 -11.68 -34.14
CA THR A 460 9.28 -10.31 -34.33
C THR A 460 8.19 -10.02 -33.30
N PRO A 461 7.84 -8.74 -33.02
CA PRO A 461 6.72 -8.42 -32.13
C PRO A 461 5.39 -9.08 -32.55
N GLN A 462 5.15 -9.25 -33.85
CA GLN A 462 3.94 -9.93 -34.35
C GLN A 462 3.95 -11.43 -34.05
N LYS A 463 5.10 -12.09 -34.17
CA LYS A 463 5.23 -13.49 -33.73
C LYS A 463 5.11 -13.60 -32.21
N ALA A 464 5.68 -12.67 -31.45
CA ALA A 464 5.54 -12.59 -30.00
C ALA A 464 4.07 -12.53 -29.57
N MET A 465 3.27 -11.64 -30.18
CA MET A 465 1.82 -11.57 -29.95
C MET A 465 1.14 -12.91 -30.28
N ARG A 466 1.47 -13.52 -31.43
CA ARG A 466 0.89 -14.82 -31.83
C ARG A 466 1.21 -15.95 -30.85
N TYR A 467 2.43 -16.02 -30.34
CA TYR A 467 2.85 -17.03 -29.36
C TYR A 467 2.20 -16.80 -28.00
N ALA A 468 2.12 -15.54 -27.54
CA ALA A 468 1.41 -15.15 -26.33
C ALA A 468 -0.10 -15.45 -26.41
N THR A 469 -0.64 -15.67 -27.61
CA THR A 469 -2.05 -16.01 -27.84
C THR A 469 -2.26 -17.39 -28.44
N ASP A 470 -1.35 -18.34 -28.20
CA ASP A 470 -1.51 -19.73 -28.64
C ASP A 470 -2.62 -20.42 -27.83
N THR A 471 -3.52 -21.11 -28.53
CA THR A 471 -4.73 -21.74 -27.98
C THR A 471 -4.68 -23.26 -28.07
N LEU A 472 -3.50 -23.85 -28.30
CA LEU A 472 -3.38 -25.30 -28.33
C LEU A 472 -3.78 -25.87 -26.96
N VAL A 473 -4.79 -26.73 -26.96
CA VAL A 473 -5.30 -27.36 -25.73
C VAL A 473 -4.33 -28.47 -25.32
N PRO A 474 -3.69 -28.36 -24.15
CA PRO A 474 -2.71 -29.35 -23.70
C PRO A 474 -3.31 -30.75 -23.63
N TYR A 475 -2.47 -31.77 -23.88
CA TYR A 475 -2.80 -33.19 -23.73
C TYR A 475 -3.95 -33.75 -24.58
N SER A 476 -4.70 -32.88 -25.25
CA SER A 476 -5.92 -33.23 -25.99
C SER A 476 -5.66 -34.25 -27.10
N ALA A 477 -4.53 -34.16 -27.82
CA ALA A 477 -4.14 -35.14 -28.82
C ALA A 477 -4.00 -36.55 -28.21
N THR A 478 -3.23 -36.68 -27.13
CA THR A 478 -2.98 -37.95 -26.44
C THR A 478 -4.25 -38.58 -25.88
N VAL A 479 -5.12 -37.77 -25.27
CA VAL A 479 -6.41 -38.25 -24.75
C VAL A 479 -7.35 -38.69 -25.88
N VAL A 480 -7.39 -37.94 -27.00
CA VAL A 480 -8.19 -38.33 -28.16
C VAL A 480 -7.70 -39.64 -28.78
N ASP A 481 -6.39 -39.87 -28.82
CA ASP A 481 -5.83 -41.15 -29.27
C ASP A 481 -6.16 -42.31 -28.32
N ALA A 482 -6.16 -42.08 -27.00
CA ALA A 482 -6.63 -43.07 -26.03
C ALA A 482 -8.12 -43.42 -26.24
N LEU A 483 -9.00 -42.44 -26.48
CA LEU A 483 -10.41 -42.66 -26.79
C LEU A 483 -10.60 -43.45 -28.10
N LYS A 484 -9.82 -43.15 -29.15
CA LYS A 484 -9.81 -43.93 -30.40
C LYS A 484 -9.41 -45.38 -30.16
N ASN A 485 -8.39 -45.61 -29.33
CA ASN A 485 -7.95 -46.95 -28.97
C ASN A 485 -9.01 -47.69 -28.14
N ALA A 486 -9.69 -47.01 -27.22
CA ALA A 486 -10.79 -47.57 -26.45
C ALA A 486 -11.92 -48.08 -27.35
N VAL A 487 -12.32 -47.31 -28.37
CA VAL A 487 -13.32 -47.75 -29.38
C VAL A 487 -12.86 -49.02 -30.10
N ARG A 488 -11.60 -49.07 -30.55
CA ARG A 488 -11.05 -50.24 -31.25
C ARG A 488 -11.01 -51.48 -30.37
N GLN A 489 -10.53 -51.35 -29.13
CA GLN A 489 -10.36 -52.47 -28.20
C GLN A 489 -11.69 -53.05 -27.72
N THR A 490 -12.70 -52.19 -27.51
CA THR A 490 -14.04 -52.60 -27.07
C THR A 490 -14.94 -53.02 -28.23
N LYS A 491 -14.49 -52.83 -29.48
CA LYS A 491 -15.33 -52.98 -30.70
C LYS A 491 -16.66 -52.21 -30.56
N ASN A 492 -16.61 -51.02 -29.95
CA ASN A 492 -17.81 -50.23 -29.68
C ASN A 492 -18.49 -49.82 -30.99
N SER A 493 -19.79 -50.09 -31.09
CA SER A 493 -20.63 -49.79 -32.27
C SER A 493 -21.71 -48.76 -32.01
N ASP A 494 -21.66 -48.04 -30.87
CA ASP A 494 -22.64 -46.99 -30.55
C ASP A 494 -22.44 -45.80 -31.52
N PRO A 495 -23.46 -45.44 -32.33
CA PRO A 495 -23.31 -44.42 -33.36
C PRO A 495 -22.88 -43.06 -32.82
N LEU A 496 -23.34 -42.69 -31.62
CA LEU A 496 -23.05 -41.39 -31.03
C LEU A 496 -21.62 -41.33 -30.50
N VAL A 497 -21.12 -42.43 -29.93
CA VAL A 497 -19.71 -42.55 -29.52
C VAL A 497 -18.79 -42.46 -30.73
N LEU A 498 -19.11 -43.17 -31.81
CA LEU A 498 -18.33 -43.13 -33.06
C LEU A 498 -18.32 -41.72 -33.67
N GLU A 499 -19.45 -41.04 -33.67
CA GLU A 499 -19.57 -39.65 -34.14
C GLU A 499 -18.77 -38.68 -33.27
N ALA A 500 -18.81 -38.84 -31.95
CA ALA A 500 -18.04 -38.03 -31.01
C ALA A 500 -16.53 -38.21 -31.20
N VAL A 501 -16.05 -39.45 -31.32
CA VAL A 501 -14.64 -39.73 -31.62
C VAL A 501 -14.25 -39.18 -33.00
N ALA A 502 -15.13 -39.23 -34.00
CA ALA A 502 -14.87 -38.63 -35.31
C ALA A 502 -14.78 -37.09 -35.23
N ALA A 503 -15.65 -36.44 -34.46
CA ALA A 503 -15.58 -34.99 -34.22
C ALA A 503 -14.27 -34.61 -33.52
N LEU A 504 -13.90 -35.32 -32.44
CA LEU A 504 -12.65 -35.14 -31.71
C LEU A 504 -11.41 -35.41 -32.58
N SER A 505 -11.48 -36.39 -33.48
CA SER A 505 -10.37 -36.72 -34.38
C SER A 505 -10.15 -35.63 -35.43
N LYS A 506 -11.23 -34.99 -35.91
CA LYS A 506 -11.17 -33.88 -36.88
C LYS A 506 -10.87 -32.52 -36.23
N TRP A 507 -10.97 -32.41 -34.91
CA TRP A 507 -10.62 -31.20 -34.17
C TRP A 507 -9.11 -30.91 -34.30
N ASP A 508 -8.78 -29.64 -34.55
CA ASP A 508 -7.42 -29.11 -34.63
C ASP A 508 -6.69 -29.03 -33.29
N LYS A 509 -7.35 -29.45 -32.20
CA LYS A 509 -6.84 -29.40 -30.82
C LYS A 509 -6.67 -27.98 -30.28
N ARG A 510 -7.31 -26.99 -30.90
CA ARG A 510 -7.24 -25.58 -30.50
C ARG A 510 -8.57 -25.07 -29.96
N SER A 511 -8.48 -24.04 -29.12
CA SER A 511 -9.63 -23.30 -28.57
C SER A 511 -9.77 -21.91 -29.17
N ASP A 512 -9.49 -21.78 -30.48
CA ASP A 512 -9.82 -20.57 -31.23
C ASP A 512 -11.35 -20.44 -31.35
N ILE A 513 -11.88 -19.22 -31.43
CA ILE A 513 -13.34 -18.97 -31.52
C ILE A 513 -14.01 -19.84 -32.60
N THR A 514 -13.34 -20.06 -33.72
CA THR A 514 -13.84 -20.82 -34.87
C THR A 514 -13.46 -22.30 -34.85
N SER A 515 -12.67 -22.76 -33.87
CA SER A 515 -12.29 -24.18 -33.76
C SER A 515 -13.53 -25.03 -33.49
N ARG A 516 -13.56 -26.23 -34.09
CA ARG A 516 -14.72 -27.13 -34.07
C ARG A 516 -14.31 -28.51 -33.57
N GLY A 517 -15.15 -29.09 -32.71
CA GLY A 517 -14.97 -30.44 -32.16
C GLY A 517 -14.28 -30.49 -30.79
N GLY A 518 -13.86 -29.36 -30.23
CA GLY A 518 -13.28 -29.29 -28.87
C GLY A 518 -14.33 -29.29 -27.74
N VAL A 519 -15.57 -28.88 -28.02
CA VAL A 519 -16.63 -28.79 -26.99
C VAL A 519 -16.98 -30.16 -26.35
N PRO A 520 -17.13 -31.26 -27.11
CA PRO A 520 -17.30 -32.60 -26.51
C PRO A 520 -16.17 -33.01 -25.57
N TYR A 521 -14.93 -32.63 -25.87
CA TYR A 521 -13.76 -32.90 -25.00
C TYR A 521 -13.90 -32.19 -23.65
N THR A 522 -14.27 -30.91 -23.67
CA THR A 522 -14.48 -30.11 -22.46
C THR A 522 -15.62 -30.68 -21.60
N PHE A 523 -16.73 -31.10 -22.20
CA PHE A 523 -17.82 -31.77 -21.48
C PHE A 523 -17.40 -33.13 -20.93
N TRP A 524 -16.62 -33.92 -21.67
CA TRP A 524 -16.10 -35.20 -21.20
C TRP A 524 -15.28 -35.04 -19.93
N LEU A 525 -14.40 -34.04 -19.88
CA LEU A 525 -13.65 -33.71 -18.67
C LEU A 525 -14.53 -33.13 -17.55
N SER A 526 -15.62 -32.42 -17.87
CA SER A 526 -16.38 -31.66 -16.88
C SER A 526 -17.53 -32.43 -16.21
N LEU A 527 -18.18 -33.37 -16.91
CA LEU A 527 -19.41 -34.01 -16.43
C LEU A 527 -19.18 -35.12 -15.39
N ASP A 528 -18.11 -35.92 -15.54
CA ASP A 528 -17.77 -36.99 -14.60
C ASP A 528 -16.27 -36.99 -14.25
N LYS A 529 -15.85 -35.92 -13.58
CA LYS A 529 -14.45 -35.64 -13.21
C LYS A 529 -13.79 -36.79 -12.45
N ARG A 530 -14.55 -37.54 -11.65
CA ARG A 530 -14.04 -38.67 -10.85
C ARG A 530 -13.60 -39.84 -11.72
N VAL A 531 -14.22 -39.99 -12.89
CA VAL A 531 -13.88 -41.02 -13.88
C VAL A 531 -12.88 -40.47 -14.90
N THR A 532 -13.14 -39.29 -15.47
CA THR A 532 -12.39 -38.83 -16.65
C THR A 532 -11.04 -38.21 -16.33
N HIS A 533 -10.86 -37.56 -15.17
CA HIS A 533 -9.55 -36.99 -14.81
C HIS A 533 -8.47 -38.08 -14.61
N PRO A 534 -8.71 -39.18 -13.86
CA PRO A 534 -7.72 -40.27 -13.75
C PRO A 534 -7.38 -40.92 -15.10
N LEU A 535 -8.37 -41.06 -15.99
CA LEU A 535 -8.18 -41.65 -17.32
C LEU A 535 -7.38 -40.73 -18.24
N ALA A 536 -7.68 -39.43 -18.23
CA ALA A 536 -6.91 -38.42 -18.93
C ALA A 536 -5.44 -38.42 -18.46
N LEU A 537 -5.20 -38.48 -17.14
CA LEU A 537 -3.84 -38.56 -16.59
C LEU A 537 -3.10 -39.82 -17.04
N LYS A 538 -3.77 -40.99 -17.04
CA LYS A 538 -3.20 -42.22 -17.60
C LYS A 538 -2.83 -42.07 -19.06
N ALA A 539 -3.71 -41.48 -19.87
CA ALA A 539 -3.43 -41.23 -21.28
C ALA A 539 -2.20 -40.33 -21.46
N VAL A 540 -2.09 -39.25 -20.67
CA VAL A 540 -0.92 -38.35 -20.68
C VAL A 540 0.37 -39.06 -20.33
N ARG A 541 0.33 -40.03 -19.40
CA ARG A 541 1.47 -40.89 -19.06
C ARG A 541 1.72 -41.99 -20.08
N HIS A 542 0.93 -42.05 -21.16
CA HIS A 542 0.94 -43.12 -22.15
C HIS A 542 0.61 -44.52 -21.56
N ASP A 543 -0.10 -44.56 -20.43
CA ASP A 543 -0.59 -45.79 -19.83
C ASP A 543 -1.77 -46.35 -20.65
N VAL A 544 -1.81 -47.68 -20.82
CA VAL A 544 -2.94 -48.35 -21.50
C VAL A 544 -4.12 -48.48 -20.53
N TRP A 545 -5.30 -48.05 -20.96
CA TRP A 545 -6.55 -48.26 -20.22
C TRP A 545 -6.97 -49.73 -20.26
N ASN A 546 -7.39 -50.27 -19.11
CA ASN A 546 -7.93 -51.62 -19.07
C ASN A 546 -9.37 -51.69 -19.66
N PRO A 547 -9.94 -52.88 -19.89
CA PRO A 547 -11.28 -53.00 -20.50
C PRO A 547 -12.40 -52.25 -19.76
N LYS A 548 -12.37 -52.22 -18.42
CA LYS A 548 -13.36 -51.49 -17.61
C LYS A 548 -13.20 -49.98 -17.79
N GLU A 549 -11.97 -49.50 -17.78
CA GLU A 549 -11.62 -48.09 -17.98
C GLU A 549 -12.01 -47.62 -19.38
N ASN A 550 -11.78 -48.44 -20.42
CA ASN A 550 -12.26 -48.17 -21.76
C ASN A 550 -13.78 -47.98 -21.81
N ALA A 551 -14.54 -48.91 -21.21
CA ALA A 551 -15.99 -48.81 -21.17
C ALA A 551 -16.46 -47.54 -20.43
N GLN A 552 -15.83 -47.21 -19.30
CA GLN A 552 -16.12 -45.99 -18.54
C GLN A 552 -15.80 -44.71 -19.32
N ALA A 553 -14.67 -44.68 -20.04
CA ALA A 553 -14.29 -43.53 -20.86
C ALA A 553 -15.31 -43.26 -21.97
N LEU A 554 -15.75 -44.31 -22.67
CA LEU A 554 -16.68 -44.22 -23.79
C LEU A 554 -18.09 -43.88 -23.33
N GLU A 555 -18.53 -44.40 -22.18
CA GLU A 555 -19.82 -44.02 -21.58
C GLU A 555 -19.84 -42.55 -21.16
N ALA A 556 -18.76 -42.06 -20.54
CA ALA A 556 -18.62 -40.62 -20.25
C ALA A 556 -18.62 -39.78 -21.54
N LEU A 557 -17.98 -40.27 -22.61
CA LEU A 557 -17.95 -39.58 -23.91
C LEU A 557 -19.35 -39.54 -24.55
N LYS A 558 -20.12 -40.62 -24.44
CA LYS A 558 -21.51 -40.67 -24.88
C LYS A 558 -22.34 -39.59 -24.18
N LYS A 559 -22.28 -39.50 -22.85
CA LYS A 559 -22.99 -38.46 -22.07
C LYS A 559 -22.60 -37.04 -22.46
N ALA A 560 -21.31 -36.81 -22.70
CA ALA A 560 -20.82 -35.53 -23.21
C ALA A 560 -21.40 -35.22 -24.60
N ALA A 561 -21.40 -36.19 -25.51
CA ALA A 561 -21.95 -36.05 -26.86
C ALA A 561 -23.48 -35.82 -26.84
N GLU A 562 -24.23 -36.54 -26.00
CA GLU A 562 -25.67 -36.32 -25.79
C GLU A 562 -25.95 -34.89 -25.34
N THR A 563 -25.17 -34.40 -24.36
CA THR A 563 -25.27 -33.03 -23.86
C THR A 563 -25.00 -32.03 -24.99
N VAL A 564 -23.90 -32.18 -25.73
CA VAL A 564 -23.55 -31.24 -26.79
C VAL A 564 -24.58 -31.25 -27.92
N LYS A 565 -25.08 -32.43 -28.35
CA LYS A 565 -26.13 -32.51 -29.36
C LYS A 565 -27.44 -31.86 -28.90
N LYS A 566 -27.82 -32.11 -27.65
CA LYS A 566 -29.05 -31.54 -27.09
C LYS A 566 -29.01 -30.01 -27.08
N GLU A 567 -27.89 -29.43 -26.66
CA GLU A 567 -27.80 -27.99 -26.42
C GLU A 567 -27.36 -27.20 -27.66
N PHE A 568 -26.55 -27.80 -28.54
CA PHE A 568 -25.95 -27.11 -29.69
C PHE A 568 -26.31 -27.71 -31.05
N GLY A 569 -27.01 -28.85 -31.09
CA GLY A 569 -27.43 -29.54 -32.32
C GLY A 569 -26.33 -30.28 -33.07
N ASP A 570 -25.05 -29.93 -32.86
CA ASP A 570 -23.89 -30.47 -33.58
C ASP A 570 -22.69 -30.66 -32.65
N LEU A 571 -22.05 -31.84 -32.72
CA LEU A 571 -20.81 -32.15 -31.98
C LEU A 571 -19.60 -31.32 -32.46
N ARG A 572 -19.69 -30.74 -33.66
CA ARG A 572 -18.71 -29.82 -34.26
C ARG A 572 -19.16 -28.36 -34.17
N VAL A 573 -19.92 -28.02 -33.13
CA VAL A 573 -20.19 -26.63 -32.73
C VAL A 573 -18.88 -25.84 -32.62
N GLU A 574 -18.92 -24.57 -33.04
CA GLU A 574 -17.80 -23.64 -32.91
C GLU A 574 -17.57 -23.27 -31.45
N TRP A 575 -16.30 -23.22 -31.05
CA TRP A 575 -15.89 -22.92 -29.68
C TRP A 575 -16.55 -21.65 -29.14
N GLY A 576 -16.62 -20.57 -29.92
CA GLY A 576 -17.19 -19.28 -29.49
C GLY A 576 -18.70 -19.28 -29.20
N LYS A 577 -19.44 -20.33 -29.62
CA LYS A 577 -20.85 -20.51 -29.20
C LYS A 577 -20.95 -21.08 -27.78
N PHE A 578 -19.93 -21.84 -27.38
CA PHE A 578 -19.81 -22.44 -26.06
C PHE A 578 -19.05 -21.53 -25.08
N HIS A 579 -17.96 -20.90 -25.50
CA HIS A 579 -17.03 -20.14 -24.66
C HIS A 579 -17.11 -18.65 -24.94
N TYR A 580 -17.44 -17.84 -23.91
CA TYR A 580 -17.77 -16.44 -24.11
C TYR A 580 -17.39 -15.56 -22.91
N LEU A 581 -17.11 -14.29 -23.20
CA LEU A 581 -16.93 -13.23 -22.21
C LEU A 581 -18.24 -12.45 -22.07
N GLU A 582 -18.55 -12.05 -20.84
CA GLU A 582 -19.74 -11.28 -20.51
C GLU A 582 -19.36 -10.08 -19.65
N ARG A 583 -19.86 -8.90 -20.02
CA ARG A 583 -19.78 -7.71 -19.17
C ARG A 583 -20.99 -6.82 -19.39
N GLY A 584 -21.73 -6.55 -18.32
CA GLY A 584 -23.00 -5.81 -18.41
C GLY A 584 -24.02 -6.56 -19.26
N LYS A 585 -24.49 -5.95 -20.35
CA LYS A 585 -25.42 -6.58 -21.31
C LYS A 585 -24.73 -7.16 -22.55
N LYS A 586 -23.40 -7.09 -22.62
CA LYS A 586 -22.63 -7.50 -23.80
C LYS A 586 -22.02 -8.86 -23.57
N GLU A 587 -22.24 -9.77 -24.52
CA GLU A 587 -21.55 -11.05 -24.63
C GLU A 587 -20.74 -11.07 -25.92
N VAL A 588 -19.52 -11.61 -25.87
CA VAL A 588 -18.67 -11.83 -27.05
C VAL A 588 -18.06 -13.23 -27.01
N PRO A 589 -17.88 -13.91 -28.15
CA PRO A 589 -17.15 -15.17 -28.19
C PRO A 589 -15.69 -14.96 -27.75
N CYS A 590 -15.10 -15.94 -27.06
CA CYS A 590 -13.74 -15.84 -26.55
C CYS A 590 -12.91 -17.08 -26.89
N SER A 591 -11.66 -16.89 -27.31
CA SER A 591 -10.67 -17.96 -27.38
C SER A 591 -10.16 -18.35 -25.99
N GLY A 592 -9.43 -19.46 -25.90
CA GLY A 592 -8.70 -19.86 -24.70
C GLY A 592 -9.24 -21.11 -24.04
N TYR A 593 -8.40 -21.73 -23.22
CA TYR A 593 -8.70 -22.96 -22.49
C TYR A 593 -7.78 -23.07 -21.28
N GLY A 594 -8.32 -23.20 -20.08
CA GLY A 594 -7.51 -23.38 -18.89
C GLY A 594 -8.25 -23.98 -17.70
N TYR A 595 -7.52 -24.72 -16.88
CA TYR A 595 -7.91 -25.15 -15.54
C TYR A 595 -9.21 -25.96 -15.49
N VAL A 596 -9.53 -26.68 -16.57
CA VAL A 596 -10.65 -27.62 -16.60
C VAL A 596 -10.31 -28.86 -15.76
N TRP A 597 -9.06 -29.33 -15.81
CA TRP A 597 -8.57 -30.47 -15.05
C TRP A 597 -7.07 -30.37 -14.73
N ASN A 598 -6.61 -30.98 -13.63
CA ASN A 598 -5.19 -31.18 -13.27
C ASN A 598 -4.24 -29.95 -13.40
N GLY A 599 -4.76 -28.72 -13.29
CA GLY A 599 -3.96 -27.49 -13.45
C GLY A 599 -3.44 -27.23 -14.86
N ASP A 600 -3.93 -27.96 -15.88
CA ASP A 600 -3.52 -27.77 -17.27
C ASP A 600 -4.12 -26.51 -17.89
N ALA A 601 -3.40 -25.87 -18.79
CA ALA A 601 -3.90 -24.73 -19.54
C ALA A 601 -3.15 -24.49 -20.84
N ALA A 602 -3.88 -24.02 -21.86
CA ALA A 602 -3.30 -23.40 -23.05
C ALA A 602 -2.56 -22.12 -22.65
N VAL A 603 -1.74 -21.58 -23.57
CA VAL A 603 -1.02 -20.32 -23.31
C VAL A 603 -2.01 -19.21 -22.95
N VAL A 604 -3.16 -19.15 -23.65
CA VAL A 604 -4.34 -18.36 -23.26
C VAL A 604 -5.24 -19.21 -22.37
N PRO A 605 -5.21 -19.03 -21.04
CA PRO A 605 -5.92 -19.90 -20.12
C PRO A 605 -7.30 -19.35 -19.77
N ASP A 606 -7.89 -18.55 -20.65
CA ASP A 606 -9.23 -17.98 -20.46
C ASP A 606 -10.23 -19.11 -20.27
N SER A 607 -10.91 -19.09 -19.12
CA SER A 607 -11.82 -20.14 -18.71
C SER A 607 -12.81 -19.71 -17.63
N GLY A 608 -13.70 -20.65 -17.29
CA GLY A 608 -14.61 -20.55 -16.17
C GLY A 608 -15.36 -21.86 -15.97
N GLN A 609 -16.44 -21.81 -15.19
CA GLN A 609 -17.31 -22.98 -15.01
C GLN A 609 -18.38 -23.04 -16.11
N ILE A 610 -18.74 -24.27 -16.52
CA ILE A 610 -19.89 -24.48 -17.40
C ILE A 610 -21.17 -24.15 -16.61
N GLY A 611 -21.90 -23.16 -17.07
CA GLY A 611 -23.14 -22.67 -16.46
C GLY A 611 -24.32 -23.61 -16.64
N ALA A 612 -25.45 -23.22 -16.06
CA ALA A 612 -26.72 -23.94 -16.19
C ALA A 612 -27.21 -23.98 -17.66
N ASP A 613 -26.89 -22.94 -18.43
CA ASP A 613 -27.12 -22.79 -19.87
C ASP A 613 -26.17 -23.62 -20.74
N LYS A 614 -25.31 -24.43 -20.11
CA LYS A 614 -24.34 -25.33 -20.78
C LYS A 614 -23.30 -24.59 -21.61
N ARG A 615 -23.10 -23.29 -21.39
CA ARG A 615 -21.99 -22.50 -21.93
C ARG A 615 -20.96 -22.22 -20.84
N MET A 616 -19.73 -21.96 -21.23
CA MET A 616 -18.64 -21.59 -20.33
C MET A 616 -18.41 -20.08 -20.40
N ARG A 617 -18.79 -19.39 -19.34
CA ARG A 617 -18.49 -17.97 -19.19
C ARG A 617 -17.06 -17.81 -18.69
N VAL A 618 -16.26 -17.03 -19.41
CA VAL A 618 -14.92 -16.65 -18.96
C VAL A 618 -15.05 -15.70 -17.78
N ASN A 619 -14.53 -16.12 -16.63
CA ASN A 619 -14.40 -15.28 -15.44
C ASN A 619 -12.98 -15.27 -14.86
N PHE A 620 -12.09 -16.10 -15.43
CA PHE A 620 -10.70 -16.24 -15.06
C PHE A 620 -9.85 -16.35 -16.32
N GLY A 621 -8.63 -15.79 -16.32
CA GLY A 621 -7.74 -15.84 -17.48
C GLY A 621 -6.89 -14.60 -17.62
N SER A 622 -6.44 -14.29 -18.84
CA SER A 622 -5.58 -13.14 -19.14
C SER A 622 -6.22 -11.81 -18.76
N SER A 623 -5.87 -11.30 -17.58
CA SER A 623 -6.45 -10.08 -17.01
C SER A 623 -5.87 -8.80 -17.63
N PHE A 624 -4.67 -8.88 -18.21
CA PHE A 624 -3.98 -7.86 -18.99
C PHE A 624 -3.01 -8.57 -19.93
N ARG A 625 -2.78 -8.04 -21.12
CA ARG A 625 -1.71 -8.51 -22.00
C ARG A 625 -0.90 -7.34 -22.51
N MET A 626 0.42 -7.50 -22.61
CA MET A 626 1.34 -6.53 -23.20
C MET A 626 2.42 -7.22 -24.01
N ILE A 627 2.76 -6.64 -25.16
CA ILE A 627 4.04 -6.85 -25.84
C ILE A 627 4.75 -5.50 -25.91
N ALA A 628 6.02 -5.43 -25.51
CA ALA A 628 6.88 -4.26 -25.63
C ALA A 628 8.11 -4.62 -26.48
N HIS A 629 8.44 -3.75 -27.44
CA HIS A 629 9.59 -3.85 -28.32
C HIS A 629 10.51 -2.67 -28.05
N LEU A 630 11.70 -2.97 -27.51
CA LEU A 630 12.55 -2.01 -26.81
C LEU A 630 13.64 -1.47 -27.74
N LYS A 631 13.26 -0.52 -28.60
CA LYS A 631 14.19 0.12 -29.54
C LYS A 631 14.79 1.40 -28.93
N PRO A 632 16.10 1.66 -29.07
CA PRO A 632 16.74 2.88 -28.58
C PRO A 632 16.10 4.18 -29.08
N GLU A 633 15.58 4.19 -30.31
CA GLU A 633 14.90 5.33 -30.92
C GLU A 633 13.46 5.53 -30.42
N GLY A 634 12.88 4.54 -29.75
CA GLY A 634 11.54 4.63 -29.16
C GLY A 634 10.90 3.26 -28.94
N VAL A 635 10.37 3.05 -27.73
CA VAL A 635 9.63 1.83 -27.37
C VAL A 635 8.29 1.77 -28.09
N GLU A 636 8.04 0.64 -28.77
CA GLU A 636 6.74 0.30 -29.32
C GLU A 636 6.05 -0.71 -28.42
N SER A 637 4.74 -0.58 -28.23
CA SER A 637 4.02 -1.56 -27.43
C SER A 637 2.56 -1.73 -27.85
N TRP A 638 2.04 -2.89 -27.48
CA TRP A 638 0.65 -3.29 -27.70
C TRP A 638 0.08 -3.83 -26.40
N THR A 639 -1.15 -3.48 -26.07
CA THR A 639 -1.83 -3.93 -24.86
C THR A 639 -3.24 -4.39 -25.15
N ILE A 640 -3.91 -5.08 -24.22
CA ILE A 640 -5.36 -5.28 -24.25
C ILE A 640 -5.87 -5.63 -22.84
N LEU A 641 -7.06 -5.15 -22.48
CA LEU A 641 -7.82 -5.53 -21.27
C LEU A 641 -9.07 -6.33 -21.68
N PRO A 642 -9.45 -7.40 -20.97
CA PRO A 642 -10.63 -8.20 -21.29
C PRO A 642 -11.93 -7.44 -21.14
N TYR A 643 -11.94 -6.40 -20.32
CA TYR A 643 -13.16 -5.69 -19.94
C TYR A 643 -13.19 -4.22 -20.38
N GLY A 644 -12.09 -3.59 -20.78
CA GLY A 644 -12.03 -2.13 -21.08
C GLY A 644 -11.42 -1.31 -19.94
N ASN A 645 -11.33 0.02 -20.07
CA ASN A 645 -10.58 0.86 -19.13
C ASN A 645 -11.45 1.67 -18.13
N SER A 646 -12.76 1.40 -18.07
CA SER A 646 -13.70 2.06 -17.16
C SER A 646 -14.54 1.05 -16.37
N GLY A 647 -14.88 1.40 -15.13
CA GLY A 647 -15.79 0.65 -14.24
C GLY A 647 -17.25 1.13 -14.33
N ASN A 648 -17.51 2.30 -14.91
CA ASN A 648 -18.85 2.84 -15.08
C ASN A 648 -19.59 2.12 -16.23
N PRO A 649 -20.71 1.40 -15.99
CA PRO A 649 -21.46 0.70 -17.03
C PRO A 649 -22.04 1.58 -18.16
N LYS A 650 -22.12 2.90 -17.94
CA LYS A 650 -22.56 3.89 -18.93
C LYS A 650 -21.41 4.44 -19.78
N SER A 651 -20.16 4.17 -19.41
CA SER A 651 -19.00 4.63 -20.16
C SER A 651 -18.86 3.84 -21.47
N PRO A 652 -18.52 4.48 -22.60
CA PRO A 652 -18.18 3.75 -23.82
C PRO A 652 -16.98 2.81 -23.62
N HIS A 653 -16.12 3.10 -22.65
CA HIS A 653 -14.90 2.34 -22.34
C HIS A 653 -15.13 1.21 -21.31
N PHE A 654 -16.39 0.88 -21.04
CA PHE A 654 -16.77 -0.22 -20.13
C PHE A 654 -16.66 -1.60 -20.77
N SER A 655 -16.67 -1.73 -22.10
CA SER A 655 -16.65 -3.05 -22.78
C SER A 655 -16.13 -2.99 -24.22
N ASP A 656 -15.46 -1.90 -24.59
CA ASP A 656 -14.99 -1.61 -25.95
C ASP A 656 -13.79 -2.45 -26.39
N GLN A 657 -13.08 -3.07 -25.46
CA GLN A 657 -11.93 -3.95 -25.75
C GLN A 657 -12.29 -5.44 -25.87
N MET A 658 -13.44 -5.88 -25.32
CA MET A 658 -13.84 -7.30 -25.23
C MET A 658 -13.75 -8.06 -26.56
N GLU A 659 -14.22 -7.45 -27.65
CA GLU A 659 -14.24 -8.07 -28.98
C GLU A 659 -12.84 -8.37 -29.53
N GLN A 660 -11.91 -7.43 -29.37
CA GLN A 660 -10.51 -7.62 -29.79
C GLN A 660 -9.82 -8.64 -28.88
N TYR A 661 -10.04 -8.51 -27.58
CA TYR A 661 -9.52 -9.45 -26.60
C TYR A 661 -9.94 -10.90 -26.91
N GLY A 662 -11.23 -11.14 -27.13
CA GLY A 662 -11.77 -12.48 -27.37
C GLY A 662 -11.21 -13.15 -28.63
N ARG A 663 -10.80 -12.36 -29.62
CA ARG A 663 -10.12 -12.82 -30.85
C ARG A 663 -8.60 -12.99 -30.68
N GLY A 664 -8.06 -12.82 -29.48
CA GLY A 664 -6.62 -12.87 -29.24
C GLY A 664 -5.86 -11.67 -29.82
N GLN A 665 -6.51 -10.52 -30.01
CA GLN A 665 -5.91 -9.34 -30.64
C GLN A 665 -5.47 -8.31 -29.61
N TYR A 666 -4.43 -7.56 -29.95
CA TYR A 666 -3.94 -6.44 -29.16
C TYR A 666 -4.28 -5.10 -29.82
N LYS A 667 -4.35 -4.04 -29.01
CA LYS A 667 -4.38 -2.65 -29.48
C LYS A 667 -2.99 -2.01 -29.37
N PRO A 668 -2.55 -1.21 -30.36
CA PRO A 668 -1.34 -0.41 -30.20
C PRO A 668 -1.53 0.61 -29.08
N THR A 669 -0.48 0.88 -28.31
CA THR A 669 -0.52 1.87 -27.23
C THR A 669 -0.29 3.30 -27.72
N HIS A 670 0.41 3.46 -28.84
CA HIS A 670 0.87 4.77 -29.33
C HIS A 670 1.64 5.54 -28.26
N PHE A 671 2.71 4.93 -27.72
CA PHE A 671 3.52 5.50 -26.65
C PHE A 671 4.24 6.81 -27.05
N GLY A 672 4.44 7.70 -26.08
CA GLY A 672 5.12 8.98 -26.22
C GLY A 672 4.18 10.18 -26.33
N LEU A 673 4.61 11.34 -25.83
CA LEU A 673 3.80 12.56 -25.76
C LEU A 673 3.20 13.01 -27.11
N LYS A 674 3.99 12.96 -28.19
CA LYS A 674 3.51 13.32 -29.53
C LYS A 674 2.34 12.45 -29.97
N ASN A 675 2.43 11.16 -29.67
CA ASN A 675 1.41 10.18 -30.02
C ASN A 675 0.18 10.32 -29.11
N ALA A 676 0.37 10.57 -27.82
CA ALA A 676 -0.73 10.87 -26.90
C ALA A 676 -1.61 12.03 -27.40
N ILE A 677 -0.99 13.11 -27.90
CA ILE A 677 -1.70 14.26 -28.47
C ILE A 677 -2.35 13.89 -29.82
N ARG A 678 -1.64 13.17 -30.69
CA ARG A 678 -2.10 12.84 -32.04
C ARG A 678 -3.30 11.89 -32.04
N TYR A 679 -3.32 10.91 -31.14
CA TYR A 679 -4.32 9.85 -31.10
C TYR A 679 -5.38 10.06 -30.02
N SER A 680 -5.37 11.20 -29.33
CA SER A 680 -6.41 11.53 -28.36
C SER A 680 -7.75 11.77 -29.04
N THR A 681 -8.81 11.20 -28.48
CA THR A 681 -10.19 11.50 -28.86
C THR A 681 -10.84 12.48 -27.89
N GLU A 682 -10.28 12.63 -26.69
CA GLU A 682 -10.73 13.57 -25.66
C GLU A 682 -9.51 14.20 -24.99
N VAL A 683 -9.62 15.50 -24.67
CA VAL A 683 -8.63 16.23 -23.88
C VAL A 683 -9.33 16.90 -22.73
N LYS A 684 -8.83 16.66 -21.51
CA LYS A 684 -9.30 17.30 -20.30
C LYS A 684 -8.18 18.05 -19.62
N GLU A 685 -8.39 19.34 -19.38
CA GLU A 685 -7.48 20.15 -18.60
C GLU A 685 -8.03 20.35 -17.19
N ILE A 686 -7.19 20.08 -16.20
CA ILE A 686 -7.60 20.06 -14.80
C ILE A 686 -6.72 21.04 -14.05
N PRO A 687 -7.30 22.09 -13.45
CA PRO A 687 -6.55 23.00 -12.60
C PRO A 687 -5.81 22.22 -11.51
N PHE A 688 -4.51 22.39 -11.47
CA PHE A 688 -3.62 21.93 -10.43
C PHE A 688 -2.96 23.17 -9.88
N ALA A 689 -3.65 23.80 -8.94
CA ALA A 689 -3.01 24.80 -8.12
C ALA A 689 -1.80 24.12 -7.47
N GLN A 690 -0.60 24.67 -7.67
CA GLN A 690 0.43 24.49 -6.66
C GLN A 690 -0.25 24.75 -5.30
N PRO A 691 0.05 23.98 -4.24
CA PRO A 691 -0.27 24.44 -2.91
C PRO A 691 0.36 25.81 -2.89
N SER A 692 -0.47 26.83 -2.96
CA SER A 692 -0.15 28.11 -2.40
C SER A 692 -0.10 27.78 -0.91
N ALA A 693 0.99 27.13 -0.49
CA ALA A 693 1.67 27.57 0.68
C ALA A 693 1.58 29.09 0.62
N VAL A 694 0.75 29.69 1.47
CA VAL A 694 0.64 31.14 1.52
C VAL A 694 2.08 31.63 1.64
N LYS A 695 2.59 32.24 0.58
CA LYS A 695 3.98 32.68 0.53
C LYS A 695 3.96 34.02 1.21
N ILE A 696 4.39 34.08 2.47
CA ILE A 696 4.48 35.34 3.18
C ILE A 696 5.92 35.80 3.06
N LEU A 697 6.12 37.02 2.59
CA LEU A 697 7.42 37.68 2.68
C LEU A 697 7.31 38.77 3.74
N LEU A 698 7.97 38.56 4.88
CA LEU A 698 8.19 39.61 5.87
C LEU A 698 9.40 40.42 5.40
N LYS A 699 9.21 41.68 5.03
CA LYS A 699 10.22 42.47 4.32
C LYS A 699 10.77 43.61 5.18
N GLY A 700 12.09 43.76 5.22
CA GLY A 700 12.80 44.88 5.83
C GLY A 700 12.86 44.85 7.36
N GLY A 701 12.56 43.71 7.99
CA GLY A 701 12.55 43.58 9.44
C GLY A 701 13.94 43.35 10.05
N LEU A 702 14.08 43.64 11.34
CA LEU A 702 15.23 43.20 12.11
C LEU A 702 15.00 41.75 12.54
N VAL A 703 15.67 40.80 11.89
CA VAL A 703 15.56 39.36 12.16
C VAL A 703 16.41 39.01 13.38
N ILE A 704 15.77 38.44 14.41
CA ILE A 704 16.41 37.94 15.62
C ILE A 704 16.08 36.45 15.74
N ASP A 705 17.07 35.59 15.58
CA ASP A 705 16.90 34.12 15.50
C ASP A 705 16.94 33.41 16.87
N GLY A 706 17.07 34.16 17.96
CA GLY A 706 17.14 33.62 19.33
C GLY A 706 18.50 33.00 19.71
N THR A 707 19.52 33.06 18.85
CA THR A 707 20.86 32.49 19.13
C THR A 707 21.75 33.37 20.02
N GLY A 708 21.25 34.55 20.42
CA GLY A 708 22.02 35.56 21.15
C GLY A 708 22.95 36.42 20.27
N LYS A 709 22.97 36.18 18.95
CA LYS A 709 23.68 37.05 17.99
C LYS A 709 22.93 38.37 17.80
N ARG A 710 23.66 39.40 17.34
CA ARG A 710 23.06 40.68 16.94
C ARG A 710 22.09 40.45 15.79
N GLY A 711 20.88 41.03 15.88
CA GLY A 711 19.88 40.95 14.82
C GLY A 711 20.38 41.57 13.50
N VAL A 712 19.87 41.05 12.39
CA VAL A 712 20.26 41.45 11.03
C VAL A 712 19.05 42.00 10.26
N ALA A 713 19.27 43.05 9.46
CA ALA A 713 18.21 43.65 8.66
C ALA A 713 18.00 42.80 7.40
N GLU A 714 17.02 41.91 7.44
CA GLU A 714 16.76 40.91 6.40
C GLU A 714 15.27 40.66 6.22
N ASP A 715 14.94 40.00 5.12
CA ASP A 715 13.61 39.54 4.78
C ASP A 715 13.47 38.06 5.15
N VAL A 716 12.27 37.64 5.57
CA VAL A 716 11.96 36.25 5.90
C VAL A 716 10.81 35.76 5.02
N ARG A 717 11.08 34.70 4.25
CA ARG A 717 10.08 34.04 3.42
C ARG A 717 9.54 32.81 4.11
N ILE A 718 8.22 32.73 4.20
CA ILE A 718 7.47 31.62 4.78
C ILE A 718 6.67 30.94 3.67
N GLU A 719 6.84 29.63 3.51
CA GLU A 719 6.11 28.80 2.57
C GLU A 719 5.58 27.55 3.31
N GLY A 720 4.26 27.38 3.37
CA GLY A 720 3.64 26.16 3.89
C GLY A 720 3.80 26.02 5.40
N GLY A 721 3.87 27.15 6.11
CA GLY A 721 4.11 27.20 7.55
C GLY A 721 5.59 27.01 7.94
N ARG A 722 6.53 27.05 6.98
CA ARG A 722 7.97 26.94 7.23
C ARG A 722 8.73 28.15 6.71
N ILE A 723 9.76 28.58 7.42
CA ILE A 723 10.74 29.54 6.90
C ILE A 723 11.57 28.83 5.83
N VAL A 724 11.56 29.35 4.61
CA VAL A 724 12.26 28.75 3.46
C VAL A 724 13.42 29.59 2.94
N ALA A 725 13.47 30.87 3.29
CA ALA A 725 14.61 31.73 3.02
C ALA A 725 14.68 32.88 4.02
N ILE A 726 15.90 33.30 4.35
CA ILE A 726 16.22 34.51 5.12
C ILE A 726 17.33 35.24 4.34
N GLY A 727 17.24 36.55 4.20
CA GLY A 727 18.24 37.38 3.52
C GLY A 727 17.62 38.58 2.81
N HIS A 728 18.32 39.19 1.86
CA HIS A 728 17.72 40.20 0.98
C HIS A 728 16.92 39.52 -0.14
N LEU A 729 15.59 39.52 -0.04
CA LEU A 729 14.70 38.75 -0.88
C LEU A 729 13.84 39.68 -1.75
N THR A 730 13.79 39.39 -3.04
CA THR A 730 12.86 40.07 -3.95
C THR A 730 11.45 39.46 -3.78
N PRO A 731 10.40 40.29 -3.60
CA PRO A 731 9.02 39.82 -3.63
C PRO A 731 8.68 39.14 -4.94
N ILE A 732 7.94 38.03 -4.89
CA ILE A 732 7.37 37.38 -6.08
C ILE A 732 5.86 37.61 -6.17
N PRO A 733 5.25 37.65 -7.37
CA PRO A 733 3.84 38.02 -7.53
C PRO A 733 2.80 37.18 -6.76
N SER A 734 3.15 35.97 -6.34
CA SER A 734 2.29 35.06 -5.58
C SER A 734 2.41 35.23 -4.05
N GLU A 735 3.21 36.20 -3.57
CA GLU A 735 3.44 36.43 -2.14
C GLU A 735 2.48 37.46 -1.54
N LYS A 736 2.05 37.19 -0.30
CA LYS A 736 1.58 38.22 0.62
C LYS A 736 2.82 38.88 1.24
N VAL A 737 3.13 40.10 0.81
CA VAL A 737 4.21 40.90 1.40
C VAL A 737 3.69 41.60 2.65
N VAL A 738 4.43 41.48 3.75
CA VAL A 738 4.21 42.21 4.99
C VAL A 738 5.42 43.09 5.21
N GLU A 739 5.23 44.41 5.13
CA GLU A 739 6.28 45.37 5.41
C GLU A 739 6.58 45.38 6.91
N ALA A 740 7.75 44.86 7.28
CA ALA A 740 8.26 44.77 8.65
C ALA A 740 9.35 45.82 8.91
N THR A 741 9.48 46.83 8.05
CA THR A 741 10.46 47.91 8.22
C THR A 741 10.25 48.62 9.54
N GLY A 742 11.31 48.73 10.35
CA GLY A 742 11.25 49.31 11.70
C GLY A 742 10.64 48.38 12.76
N LEU A 743 10.26 47.15 12.39
CA LEU A 743 9.76 46.11 13.28
C LEU A 743 10.80 44.99 13.46
N VAL A 744 10.58 44.14 14.46
CA VAL A 744 11.39 42.95 14.75
C VAL A 744 10.68 41.72 14.22
N ILE A 745 11.42 40.85 13.52
CA ILE A 745 10.98 39.51 13.15
C ILE A 745 11.69 38.53 14.07
N ALA A 746 10.95 37.89 14.98
CA ALA A 746 11.51 36.95 15.95
C ALA A 746 10.63 35.68 16.04
N PRO A 747 11.19 34.54 16.46
CA PRO A 747 10.41 33.41 16.93
C PRO A 747 9.41 33.87 18.01
N GLY A 748 8.21 33.34 17.96
CA GLY A 748 7.24 33.56 19.04
C GLY A 748 7.72 32.91 20.33
N PHE A 749 7.49 33.58 21.46
CA PHE A 749 7.83 33.06 22.78
C PHE A 749 6.83 31.99 23.24
N LEU A 750 7.36 30.97 23.90
CA LEU A 750 6.58 29.98 24.63
C LEU A 750 6.52 30.41 26.08
N ASP A 751 5.34 30.78 26.56
CA ASP A 751 5.09 30.99 27.98
C ASP A 751 4.89 29.62 28.64
N ALA A 752 5.99 29.10 29.21
CA ALA A 752 6.06 27.76 29.77
C ALA A 752 5.30 27.59 31.09
N HIS A 753 4.91 28.68 31.77
CA HIS A 753 4.14 28.67 33.00
C HIS A 753 3.09 29.78 32.98
N SER A 754 1.88 29.46 32.50
CA SER A 754 0.81 30.44 32.28
C SER A 754 -0.49 30.10 33.01
N HIS A 755 -1.21 31.15 33.39
CA HIS A 755 -2.61 31.07 33.88
C HIS A 755 -3.58 31.83 32.95
N ALA A 756 -3.20 31.99 31.68
CA ALA A 756 -4.01 32.71 30.70
C ALA A 756 -5.37 32.03 30.40
N ASP A 757 -5.51 30.75 30.75
CA ASP A 757 -6.73 29.94 30.60
C ASP A 757 -7.94 30.48 31.38
N GLY A 758 -7.72 31.16 32.51
CA GLY A 758 -8.81 31.68 33.36
C GLY A 758 -9.70 32.76 32.72
N GLY A 759 -9.22 33.45 31.68
CA GLY A 759 -9.95 34.56 31.03
C GLY A 759 -9.94 34.52 29.51
N ILE A 760 -9.38 33.47 28.89
CA ILE A 760 -9.07 33.46 27.45
C ILE A 760 -10.31 33.58 26.57
N PHE A 761 -11.46 33.02 26.97
CA PHE A 761 -12.69 33.14 26.18
C PHE A 761 -13.37 34.50 26.31
N ALA A 762 -13.12 35.23 27.40
CA ALA A 762 -13.59 36.61 27.55
C ALA A 762 -12.72 37.59 26.75
N ASN A 763 -11.42 37.29 26.61
CA ASN A 763 -10.46 38.09 25.87
C ASN A 763 -9.68 37.22 24.86
N PRO A 764 -10.31 36.72 23.79
CA PRO A 764 -9.73 35.74 22.88
C PRO A 764 -8.52 36.25 22.11
N MET A 765 -8.36 37.57 22.01
CA MET A 765 -7.19 38.20 21.39
C MET A 765 -5.93 38.17 22.25
N ALA A 766 -6.05 37.87 23.56
CA ALA A 766 -4.91 37.75 24.48
C ALA A 766 -3.89 38.89 24.31
N GLU A 767 -4.37 40.13 24.14
CA GLU A 767 -3.52 41.23 23.69
C GLU A 767 -2.33 41.48 24.61
N THR A 768 -2.50 41.24 25.92
CA THR A 768 -1.41 41.37 26.89
C THR A 768 -0.28 40.40 26.59
N GLN A 769 -0.55 39.15 26.22
CA GLN A 769 0.45 38.15 25.85
C GLN A 769 1.00 38.36 24.43
N ILE A 770 0.12 38.53 23.44
CA ILE A 770 0.51 38.66 22.02
C ILE A 770 1.43 39.87 21.82
N ARG A 771 1.17 41.01 22.49
CA ARG A 771 2.03 42.21 22.40
C ARG A 771 3.42 41.99 23.02
N GLN A 772 3.58 41.01 23.89
CA GLN A 772 4.89 40.59 24.42
C GLN A 772 5.60 39.57 23.50
N GLY A 773 4.97 39.18 22.40
CA GLY A 773 5.48 38.16 21.47
C GLY A 773 5.21 36.73 21.89
N ILE A 774 4.37 36.50 22.91
CA ILE A 774 3.99 35.16 23.36
C ILE A 774 2.97 34.60 22.38
N THR A 775 3.33 33.52 21.68
CA THR A 775 2.47 32.86 20.69
C THR A 775 1.89 31.54 21.19
N THR A 776 2.39 31.04 22.31
CA THR A 776 1.98 29.77 22.90
C THR A 776 2.05 29.86 24.42
N ALA A 777 0.99 29.40 25.09
CA ALA A 777 0.91 29.35 26.54
C ALA A 777 0.73 27.90 27.02
N ILE A 778 1.50 27.52 28.03
CA ILE A 778 1.39 26.22 28.70
C ILE A 778 0.67 26.41 30.03
N VAL A 779 -0.58 25.96 30.07
CA VAL A 779 -1.50 26.09 31.20
C VAL A 779 -1.61 24.77 31.97
N GLY A 780 -2.52 24.68 32.93
CA GLY A 780 -2.62 23.51 33.78
C GLY A 780 -1.53 23.48 34.86
N GLN A 781 -1.00 24.64 35.23
CA GLN A 781 0.13 24.80 36.17
C GLN A 781 -0.30 24.67 37.63
N ASP A 782 0.66 24.50 38.53
CA ASP A 782 0.45 24.52 40.00
C ASP A 782 -0.59 23.50 40.49
N GLY A 783 -0.74 22.40 39.77
CA GLY A 783 -1.69 21.34 40.09
C GLY A 783 -3.15 21.68 39.78
N GLY A 784 -3.44 22.82 39.15
CA GLY A 784 -4.78 23.17 38.67
C GLY A 784 -4.89 23.06 37.16
N SER A 785 -5.91 22.37 36.67
CA SER A 785 -6.26 22.30 35.23
C SER A 785 -7.76 22.28 35.02
N HIS A 786 -8.20 22.56 33.79
CA HIS A 786 -9.55 22.23 33.34
C HIS A 786 -9.75 20.70 33.34
N LEU A 787 -10.99 20.24 33.58
CA LEU A 787 -11.35 18.83 33.57
C LEU A 787 -12.79 18.66 33.05
N PRO A 788 -13.03 17.77 32.05
CA PRO A 788 -12.03 17.06 31.26
C PRO A 788 -11.34 17.99 30.24
N LEU A 789 -10.04 17.80 30.00
CA LEU A 789 -9.25 18.57 29.03
C LEU A 789 -9.73 18.37 27.60
N SER A 790 -10.29 17.20 27.28
CA SER A 790 -10.88 16.92 25.97
C SER A 790 -11.97 17.94 25.60
N GLU A 791 -12.85 18.27 26.54
CA GLU A 791 -13.90 19.28 26.36
C GLU A 791 -13.30 20.69 26.24
N TRP A 792 -12.27 20.99 27.03
CA TRP A 792 -11.59 22.28 26.96
C TRP A 792 -10.89 22.51 25.62
N PHE A 793 -10.13 21.51 25.14
CA PHE A 793 -9.51 21.55 23.82
C PHE A 793 -10.54 21.64 22.70
N GLN A 794 -11.67 20.95 22.83
CA GLN A 794 -12.77 21.09 21.88
C GLN A 794 -13.33 22.52 21.87
N LYS A 795 -13.53 23.12 23.05
CA LYS A 795 -14.02 24.51 23.17
C LYS A 795 -13.08 25.52 22.50
N ILE A 796 -11.77 25.33 22.60
CA ILE A 796 -10.76 26.15 21.88
C ILE A 796 -10.90 26.00 20.37
N LYS A 797 -11.10 24.76 19.88
CA LYS A 797 -11.30 24.51 18.44
C LYS A 797 -12.57 25.17 17.90
N GLU A 798 -13.64 25.16 18.70
CA GLU A 798 -14.93 25.76 18.36
C GLU A 798 -14.92 27.30 18.48
N ASN A 799 -14.06 27.85 19.34
CA ASN A 799 -13.94 29.28 19.62
C ASN A 799 -12.48 29.73 19.48
N PRO A 800 -11.99 29.99 18.26
CA PRO A 800 -10.58 30.29 18.01
C PRO A 800 -10.07 31.49 18.83
N ILE A 801 -8.92 31.29 19.47
CA ILE A 801 -8.18 32.28 20.27
C ILE A 801 -6.86 32.65 19.55
N ALA A 802 -6.26 33.79 19.90
CA ALA A 802 -5.06 34.30 19.24
C ALA A 802 -3.76 33.55 19.59
N MET A 803 -3.72 32.87 20.74
CA MET A 803 -2.57 32.08 21.18
C MET A 803 -2.78 30.59 20.97
N ASN A 804 -1.70 29.84 20.74
CA ASN A 804 -1.73 28.39 20.91
C ASN A 804 -1.75 28.04 22.40
N MET A 805 -2.44 26.97 22.78
CA MET A 805 -2.49 26.52 24.17
C MET A 805 -2.23 25.01 24.28
N ALA A 806 -1.44 24.65 25.27
CA ALA A 806 -1.27 23.27 25.72
C ALA A 806 -1.45 23.22 27.25
N SER A 807 -1.81 22.06 27.79
CA SER A 807 -2.11 21.93 29.22
C SER A 807 -1.40 20.74 29.84
N PHE A 808 -0.99 20.90 31.09
CA PHE A 808 -0.78 19.77 32.01
C PHE A 808 -2.11 19.32 32.61
N VAL A 809 -2.19 18.06 33.06
CA VAL A 809 -3.24 17.65 33.99
C VAL A 809 -2.80 17.99 35.41
N GLY A 810 -3.67 18.69 36.15
CA GLY A 810 -3.37 19.17 37.48
C GLY A 810 -3.62 18.15 38.59
N HIS A 811 -2.60 17.82 39.38
CA HIS A 811 -2.73 16.94 40.55
C HIS A 811 -3.82 17.40 41.53
N GLY A 812 -3.87 18.71 41.83
CA GLY A 812 -4.87 19.30 42.71
C GLY A 812 -6.29 19.16 42.15
N THR A 813 -6.50 19.38 40.85
CA THR A 813 -7.79 19.15 40.17
C THR A 813 -8.22 17.69 40.30
N ILE A 814 -7.33 16.74 40.00
CA ILE A 814 -7.61 15.31 40.09
C ILE A 814 -7.90 14.89 41.54
N ARG A 815 -7.13 15.42 42.49
CA ARG A 815 -7.31 15.17 43.92
C ARG A 815 -8.64 15.70 44.43
N GLN A 816 -9.01 16.93 44.05
CA GLN A 816 -10.31 17.50 44.40
C GLN A 816 -11.46 16.63 43.89
N GLN A 817 -11.34 16.06 42.69
CA GLN A 817 -12.37 15.21 42.07
C GLN A 817 -12.53 13.87 42.79
N VAL A 818 -11.47 13.32 43.39
CA VAL A 818 -11.48 11.97 43.97
C VAL A 818 -11.54 11.98 45.50
N VAL A 819 -10.73 12.81 46.15
CA VAL A 819 -10.59 12.91 47.61
C VAL A 819 -11.53 13.98 48.18
N GLY A 820 -11.96 14.95 47.37
CA GLY A 820 -12.80 16.06 47.84
C GLY A 820 -12.00 17.13 48.59
N THR A 821 -12.64 17.76 49.57
CA THR A 821 -12.06 18.83 50.41
C THR A 821 -11.40 18.29 51.70
N ASP A 822 -11.12 16.98 51.77
CA ASP A 822 -10.54 16.38 52.97
C ASP A 822 -9.03 16.66 53.10
N ASP A 823 -8.63 17.15 54.28
CA ASP A 823 -7.25 17.47 54.65
C ASP A 823 -6.44 16.22 55.09
N ARG A 824 -6.41 15.19 54.24
CA ARG A 824 -5.77 13.89 54.50
C ARG A 824 -5.04 13.35 53.29
N PRO A 825 -4.08 12.41 53.44
CA PRO A 825 -3.55 11.63 52.31
C PRO A 825 -4.62 10.82 51.58
N ALA A 826 -4.41 10.57 50.28
CA ALA A 826 -5.29 9.67 49.53
C ALA A 826 -5.08 8.21 49.96
N THR A 827 -6.16 7.45 50.05
CA THR A 827 -6.10 6.00 50.23
C THR A 827 -5.59 5.32 48.95
N PRO A 828 -5.04 4.09 49.02
CA PRO A 828 -4.57 3.37 47.82
C PRO A 828 -5.65 3.23 46.73
N ALA A 829 -6.91 3.03 47.11
CA ALA A 829 -8.02 2.95 46.16
C ALA A 829 -8.31 4.29 45.47
N GLU A 830 -8.18 5.41 46.18
CA GLU A 830 -8.30 6.75 45.62
C GLU A 830 -7.12 7.07 44.69
N VAL A 831 -5.90 6.66 45.04
CA VAL A 831 -4.73 6.81 44.15
C VAL A 831 -4.96 6.10 42.81
N VAL A 832 -5.52 4.89 42.82
CA VAL A 832 -5.87 4.16 41.57
C VAL A 832 -6.90 4.93 40.73
N LYS A 833 -7.92 5.53 41.36
CA LYS A 833 -8.90 6.37 40.65
C LYS A 833 -8.24 7.62 40.06
N MET A 834 -7.34 8.26 40.81
CA MET A 834 -6.59 9.41 40.32
C MET A 834 -5.66 9.03 39.16
N GLN A 835 -5.02 7.86 39.19
CA GLN A 835 -4.23 7.35 38.05
C GLN A 835 -5.10 7.15 36.81
N ALA A 836 -6.32 6.64 36.96
CA ALA A 836 -7.25 6.48 35.84
C ALA A 836 -7.62 7.83 35.20
N LEU A 837 -7.82 8.88 36.01
CA LEU A 837 -8.07 10.22 35.48
C LEU A 837 -6.82 10.82 34.82
N VAL A 838 -5.64 10.69 35.42
CA VAL A 838 -4.39 11.14 34.79
C VAL A 838 -4.17 10.43 33.45
N ALA A 839 -4.43 9.12 33.38
CA ALA A 839 -4.37 8.35 32.14
C ALA A 839 -5.32 8.91 31.06
N GLN A 840 -6.58 9.17 31.43
CA GLN A 840 -7.58 9.75 30.54
C GLN A 840 -7.14 11.13 30.02
N GLU A 841 -6.62 11.99 30.88
CA GLU A 841 -6.24 13.35 30.50
C GLU A 841 -4.94 13.38 29.66
N MET A 842 -4.01 12.46 29.90
CA MET A 842 -2.86 12.23 29.01
C MET A 842 -3.32 11.75 27.63
N GLU A 843 -4.31 10.84 27.56
CA GLU A 843 -4.92 10.40 26.30
C GLU A 843 -5.71 11.52 25.60
N ALA A 844 -6.22 12.50 26.35
CA ALA A 844 -6.84 13.71 25.82
C ALA A 844 -5.81 14.73 25.27
N GLY A 845 -4.51 14.51 25.46
CA GLY A 845 -3.43 15.34 24.93
C GLY A 845 -2.70 16.21 25.96
N ALA A 846 -2.80 15.91 27.26
CA ALA A 846 -2.00 16.60 28.27
C ALA A 846 -0.49 16.37 28.06
N LEU A 847 0.32 17.40 28.35
CA LEU A 847 1.79 17.33 28.24
C LEU A 847 2.45 16.51 29.36
N GLY A 848 1.70 16.21 30.42
CA GLY A 848 2.21 15.57 31.60
C GLY A 848 1.38 15.89 32.84
N LEU A 849 1.97 15.67 34.01
CA LEU A 849 1.35 15.94 35.31
C LEU A 849 1.98 17.19 35.94
N SER A 850 1.15 18.14 36.39
CA SER A 850 1.60 19.26 37.24
C SER A 850 1.16 19.07 38.69
N SER A 851 1.86 19.69 39.62
CA SER A 851 1.50 19.70 41.04
C SER A 851 1.73 21.06 41.68
N GLY A 852 0.88 21.41 42.65
CA GLY A 852 1.01 22.58 43.50
C GLY A 852 0.97 22.15 44.95
N LEU A 853 2.12 21.69 45.45
CA LEU A 853 2.22 21.05 46.75
C LEU A 853 2.22 22.04 47.91
N GLU A 854 2.35 23.33 47.61
CA GLU A 854 2.12 24.40 48.56
C GLU A 854 0.63 24.72 48.74
N TYR A 855 -0.24 24.34 47.79
CA TYR A 855 -1.67 24.73 47.77
C TYR A 855 -2.61 23.57 48.14
N VAL A 856 -3.75 23.89 48.75
CA VAL A 856 -4.84 22.92 48.96
C VAL A 856 -5.59 22.68 47.64
N PRO A 857 -5.91 21.42 47.26
CA PRO A 857 -5.77 20.19 48.05
C PRO A 857 -4.41 19.46 47.88
N GLY A 858 -3.56 19.89 46.94
CA GLY A 858 -2.28 19.24 46.62
C GLY A 858 -1.33 19.07 47.80
N ARG A 859 -1.34 20.01 48.76
CA ARG A 859 -0.55 20.03 50.00
C ARG A 859 -0.65 18.74 50.81
N TYR A 860 -1.81 18.09 50.80
CA TYR A 860 -2.04 16.85 51.55
C TYR A 860 -1.67 15.58 50.78
N GLY A 861 -1.27 15.70 49.51
CA GLY A 861 -0.71 14.60 48.72
C GLY A 861 0.69 14.21 49.21
N ASN A 862 0.92 12.91 49.38
CA ASN A 862 2.22 12.37 49.77
C ASN A 862 3.10 12.00 48.55
N THR A 863 4.39 11.77 48.77
CA THR A 863 5.32 11.46 47.67
C THR A 863 4.98 10.18 46.91
N GLU A 864 4.46 9.14 47.57
CA GLU A 864 4.14 7.86 46.89
C GLU A 864 2.94 8.01 45.95
N GLU A 865 1.95 8.81 46.34
CA GLU A 865 0.85 9.20 45.46
C GLU A 865 1.38 9.94 44.21
N LEU A 866 2.25 10.94 44.40
CA LEU A 866 2.82 11.68 43.28
C LEU A 866 3.67 10.78 42.36
N ILE A 867 4.43 9.82 42.91
CA ILE A 867 5.17 8.83 42.12
C ILE A 867 4.21 7.98 41.29
N ALA A 868 3.10 7.52 41.86
CA ALA A 868 2.12 6.70 41.16
C ALA A 868 1.49 7.46 39.98
N LEU A 869 1.08 8.71 40.20
CA LEU A 869 0.49 9.55 39.16
C LEU A 869 1.52 9.97 38.11
N ALA A 870 2.73 10.35 38.53
CA ALA A 870 3.82 10.71 37.62
C ALA A 870 4.25 9.52 36.76
N LYS A 871 4.29 8.30 37.32
CA LYS A 871 4.55 7.08 36.53
C LYS A 871 3.48 6.88 35.46
N THR A 872 2.21 7.08 35.78
CA THR A 872 1.11 6.98 34.81
C THR A 872 1.23 7.99 33.67
N ALA A 873 1.68 9.22 33.97
CA ALA A 873 1.99 10.23 32.95
C ALA A 873 3.24 9.86 32.14
N GLY A 874 4.29 9.35 32.78
CA GLY A 874 5.54 8.93 32.13
C GLY A 874 5.37 7.76 31.18
N GLU A 875 4.53 6.77 31.53
CA GLU A 875 4.14 5.66 30.64
C GLU A 875 3.46 6.14 29.34
N ARG A 876 2.97 7.39 29.31
CA ARG A 876 2.36 8.06 28.15
C ARG A 876 3.25 9.16 27.56
N GLY A 877 4.54 9.17 27.90
CA GLY A 877 5.54 10.10 27.36
C GLY A 877 5.47 11.53 27.92
N GLY A 878 4.78 11.75 29.04
CA GLY A 878 4.66 13.07 29.67
C GLY A 878 5.88 13.49 30.51
N ILE A 879 5.86 14.74 30.98
CA ILE A 879 6.81 15.31 31.97
C ILE A 879 6.11 15.59 33.30
N TYR A 880 6.84 15.50 34.42
CA TYR A 880 6.32 15.92 35.74
C TYR A 880 6.80 17.33 36.07
N ILE A 881 5.89 18.24 36.41
CA ILE A 881 6.25 19.58 36.86
C ILE A 881 5.70 19.87 38.24
N SER A 882 6.43 20.65 39.03
CA SER A 882 6.01 20.95 40.40
C SER A 882 6.30 22.39 40.78
N HIS A 883 5.24 23.08 41.19
CA HIS A 883 5.35 24.06 42.24
C HIS A 883 5.53 23.30 43.55
N VAL A 884 6.78 23.29 43.99
CA VAL A 884 7.28 22.40 45.03
C VAL A 884 6.64 22.71 46.38
N ARG A 885 6.72 21.74 47.30
CA ARG A 885 6.01 21.77 48.58
C ARG A 885 6.38 22.94 49.49
N ASN A 886 7.62 23.39 49.39
CA ASN A 886 8.11 24.52 50.16
C ASN A 886 9.21 25.21 49.36
N GLU A 887 9.16 26.53 49.29
CA GLU A 887 10.19 27.37 48.66
C GLU A 887 11.03 28.12 49.72
N ASP A 888 10.68 27.98 51.00
CA ASP A 888 11.24 28.70 52.14
C ASP A 888 12.30 27.86 52.89
N ASN A 889 12.08 27.60 54.17
CA ASN A 889 13.06 27.02 55.08
C ASN A 889 13.42 25.56 54.72
N THR A 890 12.51 24.84 54.06
CA THR A 890 12.69 23.42 53.69
C THR A 890 12.68 23.21 52.16
N ALA A 891 13.18 24.19 51.41
CA ALA A 891 13.23 24.14 49.95
C ALA A 891 14.09 22.98 49.42
N PHE A 892 15.19 22.66 50.12
CA PHE A 892 16.12 21.61 49.69
C PHE A 892 15.48 20.22 49.77
N GLU A 893 14.68 19.97 50.80
CA GLU A 893 13.89 18.75 50.95
C GLU A 893 12.83 18.64 49.85
N ALA A 894 12.22 19.76 49.46
CA ALA A 894 11.23 19.80 48.38
C ALA A 894 11.88 19.51 47.01
N PHE A 895 13.10 20.01 46.76
CA PHE A 895 13.86 19.64 45.56
C PHE A 895 14.26 18.17 45.57
N ASP A 896 14.64 17.62 46.73
CA ASP A 896 14.92 16.18 46.87
C ASP A 896 13.68 15.31 46.63
N GLU A 897 12.49 15.78 47.04
CA GLU A 897 11.21 15.13 46.75
C GLU A 897 10.97 15.04 45.23
N LEU A 898 11.15 16.14 44.49
CA LEU A 898 11.00 16.13 43.02
C LEU A 898 12.02 15.21 42.33
N ILE A 899 13.29 15.26 42.73
CA ILE A 899 14.33 14.37 42.19
C ILE A 899 13.99 12.90 42.46
N ARG A 900 13.46 12.59 43.65
CA ARG A 900 13.00 11.24 44.00
C ARG A 900 11.81 10.80 43.14
N ILE A 901 10.85 11.69 42.89
CA ILE A 901 9.71 11.41 42.00
C ILE A 901 10.20 11.11 40.59
N ALA A 902 11.02 11.99 40.00
CA ALA A 902 11.60 11.82 38.67
C ALA A 902 12.33 10.47 38.52
N ARG A 903 13.19 10.15 39.50
CA ARG A 903 13.97 8.90 39.51
C ARG A 903 13.09 7.65 39.56
N ARG A 904 12.06 7.65 40.40
CA ARG A 904 11.21 6.45 40.62
C ARG A 904 10.10 6.28 39.59
N ALA A 905 9.62 7.37 39.02
CA ALA A 905 8.64 7.35 37.94
C ALA A 905 9.29 7.19 36.56
N HIS A 906 10.63 7.31 36.46
CA HIS A 906 11.38 7.35 35.20
C HIS A 906 10.83 8.40 34.23
N ILE A 907 10.59 9.60 34.76
CA ILE A 907 9.97 10.71 34.04
C ILE A 907 10.89 11.93 34.08
N PRO A 908 11.01 12.70 32.98
CA PRO A 908 11.61 14.03 33.05
C PRO A 908 10.87 14.88 34.09
N ALA A 909 11.57 15.83 34.73
CA ALA A 909 10.93 16.68 35.72
C ALA A 909 11.38 18.14 35.68
N GLN A 910 10.46 19.06 35.98
CA GLN A 910 10.75 20.50 36.05
C GLN A 910 10.30 21.10 37.37
N ILE A 911 11.16 21.91 37.98
CA ILE A 911 10.79 22.80 39.08
C ILE A 911 10.18 24.07 38.47
N SER A 912 8.91 24.33 38.79
CA SER A 912 8.23 25.57 38.38
C SER A 912 8.83 26.76 39.12
N HIS A 913 9.18 27.82 38.38
CA HIS A 913 9.68 29.12 38.84
C HIS A 913 10.58 29.05 40.08
N ILE A 914 11.71 28.34 39.96
CA ILE A 914 12.60 28.02 41.08
C ILE A 914 13.04 29.26 41.85
N LYS A 915 12.82 29.25 43.18
CA LYS A 915 13.20 30.35 44.08
C LYS A 915 13.50 29.86 45.50
N LEU A 916 14.07 30.76 46.30
CA LEU A 916 14.40 30.57 47.71
C LEU A 916 13.78 31.73 48.51
N GLY A 917 12.60 31.48 49.09
CA GLY A 917 11.66 32.50 49.55
C GLY A 917 11.95 33.11 50.93
N SER A 918 12.85 32.52 51.73
CA SER A 918 13.11 32.98 53.10
C SER A 918 14.57 33.34 53.37
N SER A 919 14.80 34.23 54.33
CA SER A 919 16.13 34.71 54.71
C SER A 919 17.08 33.60 55.19
N LYS A 920 16.58 32.45 55.65
CA LYS A 920 17.41 31.30 56.07
C LYS A 920 18.02 30.51 54.90
N VAL A 921 17.50 30.70 53.69
CA VAL A 921 17.98 30.04 52.46
C VAL A 921 18.55 31.01 51.44
N TRP A 922 18.63 32.31 51.76
CA TRP A 922 19.34 33.29 50.94
C TRP A 922 20.81 32.88 50.73
N ASP A 923 21.38 33.34 49.61
CA ASP A 923 22.73 33.01 49.13
C ASP A 923 23.00 31.52 48.81
N LYS A 924 22.00 30.64 48.90
CA LYS A 924 22.15 29.20 48.61
C LYS A 924 21.83 28.79 47.16
N ALA A 925 21.64 29.74 46.24
CA ALA A 925 21.30 29.45 44.85
C ALA A 925 22.31 28.51 44.16
N ASN A 926 23.61 28.71 44.38
CA ASN A 926 24.67 27.83 43.83
C ASN A 926 24.53 26.38 44.33
N ALA A 927 24.12 26.17 45.58
CA ALA A 927 23.92 24.83 46.13
C ALA A 927 22.72 24.10 45.47
N VAL A 928 21.67 24.84 45.13
CA VAL A 928 20.53 24.31 44.37
C VAL A 928 20.95 23.91 42.96
N LEU A 929 21.68 24.79 42.26
CA LEU A 929 22.21 24.49 40.92
C LEU A 929 23.15 23.28 40.93
N GLN A 930 23.99 23.13 41.96
CA GLN A 930 24.85 21.97 42.12
C GLN A 930 24.03 20.68 42.33
N LYS A 931 22.98 20.72 43.14
CA LYS A 931 22.07 19.57 43.35
C LYS A 931 21.43 19.13 42.03
N MET A 932 20.94 20.07 41.23
CA MET A 932 20.40 19.77 39.89
C MET A 932 21.46 19.20 38.95
N SER A 933 22.69 19.75 38.97
CA SER A 933 23.81 19.25 38.16
C SER A 933 24.18 17.81 38.52
N VAL A 934 24.17 17.45 39.80
CA VAL A 934 24.40 16.07 40.26
C VAL A 934 23.32 15.14 39.74
N ALA A 935 22.04 15.51 39.89
CA ALA A 935 20.94 14.70 39.38
C ALA A 935 21.01 14.48 37.84
N ARG A 936 21.39 15.51 37.08
CA ARG A 936 21.62 15.37 35.62
C ARG A 936 22.79 14.46 35.28
N LYS A 937 23.89 14.51 36.04
CA LYS A 937 25.03 13.59 35.87
C LYS A 937 24.67 12.13 36.16
N GLU A 938 23.67 11.90 37.01
CA GLU A 938 23.09 10.57 37.26
C GLU A 938 22.13 10.10 36.15
N GLY A 939 21.95 10.89 35.09
CA GLY A 939 21.10 10.54 33.94
C GLY A 939 19.63 10.95 34.08
N LEU A 940 19.28 11.76 35.09
CA LEU A 940 17.93 12.32 35.21
C LEU A 940 17.79 13.59 34.36
N ASP A 941 16.67 13.71 33.64
CA ASP A 941 16.34 14.93 32.90
C ASP A 941 15.55 15.89 33.81
N ILE A 942 16.28 16.77 34.50
CA ILE A 942 15.71 17.71 35.48
C ILE A 942 15.97 19.15 35.07
N THR A 943 14.91 19.93 34.86
CA THR A 943 14.96 21.34 34.49
C THR A 943 14.33 22.23 35.58
N ALA A 944 14.49 23.54 35.42
CA ALA A 944 13.77 24.53 36.19
C ALA A 944 13.56 25.77 35.32
N ASP A 945 12.45 26.46 35.52
CA ASP A 945 12.21 27.80 34.97
C ASP A 945 12.33 28.86 36.08
N VAL A 946 12.43 30.13 35.69
CA VAL A 946 12.56 31.28 36.60
C VAL A 946 11.70 32.43 36.09
N TYR A 947 11.20 33.26 37.00
CA TYR A 947 10.55 34.51 36.59
C TYR A 947 11.55 35.41 35.85
N PRO A 948 11.13 36.10 34.78
CA PRO A 948 11.96 37.11 34.12
C PRO A 948 12.02 38.44 34.91
N TYR A 949 11.52 38.48 36.14
CA TYR A 949 11.43 39.65 37.01
C TYR A 949 11.73 39.29 38.47
N THR A 950 12.13 40.28 39.28
CA THR A 950 12.64 40.09 40.66
C THR A 950 11.57 40.07 41.76
N TYR A 951 10.29 40.16 41.40
CA TYR A 951 9.15 40.19 42.32
C TYR A 951 8.32 38.91 42.17
N TRP A 952 7.55 38.52 43.18
CA TRP A 952 6.59 37.43 43.07
C TRP A 952 5.33 37.76 43.87
N GLN A 953 4.23 37.10 43.57
CA GLN A 953 2.97 37.19 44.30
C GLN A 953 2.43 35.78 44.54
N SER A 954 1.74 35.56 45.66
CA SER A 954 0.98 34.34 45.89
C SER A 954 -0.31 34.67 46.63
N THR A 955 -1.18 33.68 46.79
CA THR A 955 -2.46 33.84 47.47
C THR A 955 -2.28 33.76 48.99
N VAL A 956 -3.17 34.42 49.74
CA VAL A 956 -3.17 34.35 51.22
C VAL A 956 -3.32 32.90 51.75
N ARG A 957 -3.76 31.96 50.91
CA ARG A 957 -3.90 30.53 51.23
C ARG A 957 -2.59 29.84 51.56
N VAL A 958 -1.45 30.42 51.16
CA VAL A 958 -0.13 29.93 51.60
C VAL A 958 0.02 30.07 53.11
N LEU A 959 -0.54 31.14 53.70
CA LEU A 959 -0.45 31.47 55.13
C LEU A 959 -1.62 30.94 55.96
N ILE A 960 -2.83 30.87 55.38
CA ILE A 960 -4.06 30.46 56.08
C ILE A 960 -4.65 29.26 55.32
N ALA A 961 -4.57 28.06 55.90
CA ALA A 961 -5.36 26.93 55.45
C ALA A 961 -6.84 27.25 55.74
N THR A 962 -7.64 27.43 54.69
CA THR A 962 -9.09 27.64 54.83
C THR A 962 -9.83 26.33 54.90
#